data_AF-A0AAX1DKV2-F1
#
_entry.id   AF-A0AAX1DKV2-F1
#
_cell.length_a   1.000
_cell.length_b   1.000
_cell.length_c   1.000
_cell.angle_alpha   90.00
_cell.angle_beta   90.00
_cell.angle_gamma   90.00
#
_symmetry.space_group_name_H-M   'P 1'
#
loop_
_entity.id
_entity.type
_entity.pdbx_description
1 polymer ?
#
loop_
_entity_poly.entity_id
_entity_poly.type
_entity_poly.pdbx_seq_one_letter_code
_entity_poly.pdbx_strand_id
1 'polypeptide(L)'
;MSVGSLSLTNGSASVVGTGTTFTTDLSSGDFIIFVIGGTTYTYPVLSIQSDTALTLVDDFDGPTTSTVSYSAVPSGEMVSVPMELIYQSTRAIRGLNLDKENWQQVYSSADQITVNLPDGSTFTGPSWLEVSRGIDATNLDAANAIADRMDASAATSQQAADSAAASETAAAQSATDAATSEQNAAVSANQAASSASNIADSVSQAAQSASDAAASATAAATSETNAATSETNAANSATAAAGSEQSVADNAAAAATSETNAANSATAAAGSAANASTSETNAATSESNAADSATSAANDAQTATDSIQQTLTNAQDAQTQADRATTEADRATTEADKLGNTNDFAAILDTIDIDNADVTFKGNVAGADAVDNNDFVTLSQLTLATEQQPLNADTFADLATLVPAEEGHLALLREYNSGTGQGGGTFIAVAGAGTSDLGMTQSVNDDFHWVRYIDPAKADVTMFGAVADGTTDCADAVTAMFNWYTGSGNIFQRIGIQFPAGEFAISSMPASTTQIPMFRCVGLGHDQLGYNNATRLWLIGDADSICFDVVARWTEIGNFQIQGDGLAGDTVVRHFFRNSVTQGQHVRVFNMYIQDVYGRMFQLIDSLDSKFSQVYAQRGHDNLIRVLASGELSWDHSTAIEISNSTIQSFVGTSDQDGVFFIPHCTQAMMWNVWIEFCDYPGNLTNGEWALHSLAMESNTNPLYMGQTRLAQYSCSNANGAGIDITTDKSVNNITGEPETNTLSSYEAGQVSIYSHGIYANASLQESLHYTGKMYSNSGSGSAVWINVGYFVGAATAETYRIHFVTRNGFATPSSSNGGLEGDCVVTIQNRGATTNTVTWHGQRGTSGILAVRYEKPFTSDTRLYVQLAGFSRMGVRVTSTGTTRLDAGVHSYVNWTMTEISSDDLSAITDLQTPISVNTWGTTTAGIIADGDNTLLDFYTTQVTENSTTKIAVKVNGTEGRIPFTTGNFLNIGHWRVADLLAASATLGDITSVNTFTDQTGTSLVEQVVYYDGTRWISLDGQHVVISDGTTSPVSS
;
A
#
# COMPACT_ATOMS: atom_id res chain seq x y z
N MET A 1 95.27 10.52 -125.17
CA MET A 1 95.82 11.89 -125.30
C MET A 1 96.75 11.89 -126.48
N SER A 2 96.69 12.94 -127.28
CA SER A 2 97.54 13.14 -128.45
C SER A 2 98.95 13.58 -128.05
N VAL A 3 99.88 13.57 -129.00
CA VAL A 3 101.27 13.99 -128.78
C VAL A 3 101.39 15.51 -128.95
N GLY A 4 102.29 16.14 -128.18
CA GLY A 4 102.52 17.59 -128.22
C GLY A 4 101.60 18.39 -127.30
N SER A 5 101.57 19.71 -127.51
CA SER A 5 100.79 20.65 -126.68
C SER A 5 100.31 21.87 -127.46
N LEU A 6 99.24 22.51 -126.98
CA LEU A 6 98.58 23.66 -127.59
C LEU A 6 99.01 24.99 -126.97
N SER A 7 98.95 26.04 -127.79
CA SER A 7 98.95 27.44 -127.39
C SER A 7 97.69 28.11 -127.94
N LEU A 8 96.92 28.72 -127.04
CA LEU A 8 95.54 29.16 -127.21
C LEU A 8 95.41 30.62 -126.74
N THR A 9 94.65 31.44 -127.46
CA THR A 9 94.49 32.88 -127.18
C THR A 9 93.01 33.25 -127.09
N ASN A 10 92.61 33.92 -126.02
CA ASN A 10 91.23 34.40 -125.83
C ASN A 10 90.83 35.36 -126.96
N GLY A 11 89.63 35.19 -127.50
CA GLY A 11 89.13 35.97 -128.64
C GLY A 11 89.79 35.58 -129.96
N SER A 12 90.24 34.32 -130.11
CA SER A 12 90.77 33.82 -131.38
C SER A 12 90.50 32.33 -131.61
N ALA A 13 90.03 32.00 -132.82
CA ALA A 13 89.86 30.64 -133.29
C ALA A 13 91.18 29.96 -133.69
N SER A 14 92.31 30.67 -133.75
CA SER A 14 93.59 30.10 -134.19
C SER A 14 94.34 29.39 -133.05
N VAL A 15 94.78 28.14 -133.30
CA VAL A 15 95.48 27.30 -132.33
C VAL A 15 96.86 26.92 -132.88
N VAL A 16 97.90 27.17 -132.09
CA VAL A 16 99.29 26.83 -132.45
C VAL A 16 99.73 25.62 -131.63
N GLY A 17 100.15 24.57 -132.30
CA GLY A 17 100.67 23.34 -131.69
C GLY A 17 102.20 23.34 -131.59
N THR A 18 102.75 22.70 -130.56
CA THR A 18 104.19 22.46 -130.41
C THR A 18 104.42 20.97 -130.16
N GLY A 19 105.17 20.33 -131.08
CA GLY A 19 105.39 18.87 -131.06
C GLY A 19 104.15 18.04 -131.38
N THR A 20 103.14 18.64 -132.00
CA THR A 20 101.83 18.06 -132.33
C THR A 20 101.83 17.43 -133.72
N THR A 21 100.83 16.58 -133.99
CA THR A 21 100.63 15.82 -135.25
C THR A 21 99.21 16.02 -135.80
N PHE A 22 98.73 17.27 -135.85
CA PHE A 22 97.32 17.56 -136.16
C PHE A 22 96.82 16.95 -137.48
N THR A 23 97.63 16.80 -138.52
CA THR A 23 97.16 16.28 -139.82
C THR A 23 96.95 14.76 -139.85
N THR A 24 97.42 14.05 -138.82
CA THR A 24 97.11 12.62 -138.59
C THR A 24 96.14 12.39 -137.44
N ASP A 25 96.15 13.28 -136.43
CA ASP A 25 95.33 13.15 -135.23
C ASP A 25 93.89 13.66 -135.40
N LEU A 26 93.65 14.59 -136.34
CA LEU A 26 92.38 15.30 -136.52
C LEU A 26 92.03 15.48 -138.00
N SER A 27 90.73 15.58 -138.29
CA SER A 27 90.16 16.07 -139.55
C SER A 27 89.34 17.35 -139.34
N SER A 28 89.05 18.07 -140.43
CA SER A 28 88.06 19.16 -140.40
C SER A 28 86.68 18.60 -140.02
N GLY A 29 86.05 19.23 -139.02
CA GLY A 29 84.80 18.79 -138.40
C GLY A 29 84.97 17.96 -137.13
N ASP A 30 86.17 17.42 -136.86
CA ASP A 30 86.45 16.70 -135.60
C ASP A 30 86.57 17.68 -134.42
N PHE A 31 86.43 17.17 -133.20
CA PHE A 31 86.51 18.00 -132.00
C PHE A 31 87.88 17.89 -131.34
N ILE A 32 88.41 19.02 -130.90
CA ILE A 32 89.60 19.10 -130.06
C ILE A 32 89.19 19.45 -128.62
N ILE A 33 89.64 18.62 -127.67
CA ILE A 33 89.30 18.76 -126.25
C ILE A 33 90.56 19.00 -125.44
N PHE A 34 90.54 20.00 -124.58
CA PHE A 34 91.63 20.38 -123.68
C PHE A 34 91.11 20.95 -122.35
N VAL A 35 91.93 20.89 -121.30
CA VAL A 35 91.53 21.32 -119.94
C VAL A 35 92.44 22.44 -119.46
N ILE A 36 91.85 23.56 -119.03
CA ILE A 36 92.58 24.71 -118.50
C ILE A 36 91.93 25.12 -117.18
N GLY A 37 92.73 25.25 -116.11
CA GLY A 37 92.25 25.62 -114.76
C GLY A 37 91.29 24.62 -114.10
N GLY A 38 91.11 23.42 -114.68
CA GLY A 38 90.11 22.43 -114.27
C GLY A 38 88.82 22.44 -115.10
N THR A 39 88.63 23.45 -115.97
CA THR A 39 87.51 23.50 -116.92
C THR A 39 87.88 22.79 -118.22
N THR A 40 87.02 21.87 -118.66
CA THR A 40 87.14 21.20 -119.97
C THR A 40 86.53 22.07 -121.06
N TYR A 41 87.29 22.33 -122.10
CA TYR A 41 86.87 23.03 -123.31
C TYR A 41 86.85 22.04 -124.48
N THR A 42 85.80 22.11 -125.29
CA THR A 42 85.55 21.24 -126.46
C THR A 42 85.15 22.10 -127.64
N TYR A 43 85.98 22.16 -128.68
CA TYR A 43 85.72 22.98 -129.87
C TYR A 43 85.79 22.12 -131.14
N PRO A 44 84.92 22.35 -132.14
CA PRO A 44 85.07 21.75 -133.45
C PRO A 44 86.20 22.44 -134.21
N VAL A 45 87.01 21.64 -134.91
CA VAL A 45 88.11 22.09 -135.77
C VAL A 45 87.55 22.45 -137.15
N LEU A 46 87.54 23.73 -137.50
CA LEU A 46 87.10 24.22 -138.80
C LEU A 46 88.06 23.79 -139.91
N SER A 47 89.37 23.93 -139.68
CA SER A 47 90.40 23.52 -140.65
C SER A 47 91.75 23.31 -139.97
N ILE A 48 92.63 22.54 -140.62
CA ILE A 48 93.99 22.24 -140.15
C ILE A 48 94.95 22.72 -141.24
N GLN A 49 95.89 23.59 -140.91
CA GLN A 49 96.84 24.15 -141.88
C GLN A 49 98.21 23.46 -141.85
N SER A 50 98.57 22.85 -140.72
CA SER A 50 99.77 22.00 -140.57
C SER A 50 99.67 21.15 -139.30
N ASP A 51 100.59 20.23 -139.09
CA ASP A 51 100.68 19.45 -137.84
C ASP A 51 100.80 20.30 -136.57
N THR A 52 101.21 21.57 -136.72
CA THR A 52 101.40 22.57 -135.66
C THR A 52 100.46 23.79 -135.78
N ALA A 53 99.45 23.77 -136.65
CA ALA A 53 98.47 24.86 -136.73
C ALA A 53 97.09 24.38 -137.20
N LEU A 54 96.05 24.76 -136.46
CA LEU A 54 94.65 24.57 -136.83
C LEU A 54 93.79 25.79 -136.47
N THR A 55 92.56 25.81 -136.96
CA THR A 55 91.55 26.83 -136.64
C THR A 55 90.25 26.16 -136.20
N LEU A 56 89.65 26.70 -135.14
CA LEU A 56 88.36 26.28 -134.58
C LEU A 56 87.20 26.91 -135.38
N VAL A 57 85.97 26.43 -135.17
CA VAL A 57 84.76 27.04 -135.79
C VAL A 57 84.41 28.39 -135.16
N ASP A 58 84.54 28.49 -133.84
CA ASP A 58 84.29 29.70 -133.05
C ASP A 58 85.57 30.18 -132.37
N ASP A 59 85.64 31.47 -132.02
CA ASP A 59 86.76 32.02 -131.26
C ASP A 59 86.83 31.41 -129.84
N PHE A 60 88.05 31.10 -129.38
CA PHE A 60 88.27 30.55 -128.04
C PHE A 60 87.97 31.60 -126.95
N ASP A 61 87.07 31.30 -126.01
CA ASP A 61 86.61 32.25 -124.97
C ASP A 61 87.33 32.09 -123.61
N GLY A 62 88.10 31.01 -123.44
CA GLY A 62 88.86 30.72 -122.23
C GLY A 62 90.16 31.53 -122.10
N PRO A 63 90.88 31.38 -120.97
CA PRO A 63 92.06 32.19 -120.70
C PRO A 63 93.25 31.84 -121.62
N THR A 64 93.91 32.86 -122.18
CA THR A 64 95.12 32.72 -123.01
C THR A 64 96.19 31.92 -122.28
N THR A 65 96.53 30.74 -122.81
CA THR A 65 97.36 29.73 -122.14
C THR A 65 98.24 29.01 -123.16
N SER A 66 99.44 28.58 -122.75
CA SER A 66 100.37 27.80 -123.58
C SER A 66 100.80 26.49 -122.92
N THR A 67 101.28 25.55 -123.72
CA THR A 67 101.71 24.20 -123.28
C THR A 67 100.56 23.32 -122.73
N VAL A 68 99.35 23.46 -123.29
CA VAL A 68 98.15 22.72 -122.85
C VAL A 68 98.06 21.36 -123.54
N SER A 69 97.92 20.27 -122.78
CA SER A 69 97.68 18.92 -123.34
C SER A 69 96.27 18.80 -123.94
N TYR A 70 96.12 18.04 -125.04
CA TYR A 70 94.84 17.85 -125.72
C TYR A 70 94.52 16.38 -126.03
N SER A 71 93.27 16.13 -126.40
CA SER A 71 92.84 14.91 -127.08
C SER A 71 91.99 15.26 -128.29
N ALA A 72 92.27 14.59 -129.40
CA ALA A 72 91.40 14.58 -130.58
C ALA A 72 90.19 13.66 -130.34
N VAL A 73 89.02 14.05 -130.85
CA VAL A 73 87.78 13.27 -130.82
C VAL A 73 87.14 13.31 -132.21
N PRO A 74 87.11 12.18 -132.95
CA PRO A 74 86.52 12.12 -134.29
C PRO A 74 85.05 12.52 -134.29
N SER A 75 84.66 13.25 -135.33
CA SER A 75 83.31 13.81 -135.50
C SER A 75 82.19 12.76 -135.52
N GLY A 76 82.51 11.50 -135.87
CA GLY A 76 81.60 10.37 -135.81
C GLY A 76 81.18 9.88 -134.42
N GLU A 77 81.86 10.27 -133.33
CA GLU A 77 81.53 9.79 -131.97
C GLU A 77 80.58 10.73 -131.16
N MET A 78 80.16 11.88 -131.71
CA MET A 78 79.48 12.93 -130.91
C MET A 78 78.15 13.49 -131.47
N VAL A 79 77.21 12.60 -131.81
CA VAL A 79 75.78 12.93 -132.10
C VAL A 79 74.91 11.82 -131.48
N SER A 80 73.83 12.05 -130.71
CA SER A 80 72.76 13.06 -130.83
C SER A 80 72.20 13.57 -129.48
N VAL A 81 71.72 14.82 -129.42
CA VAL A 81 70.92 15.38 -128.30
C VAL A 81 69.42 15.47 -128.70
N PRO A 82 68.44 15.13 -127.83
CA PRO A 82 67.04 14.99 -128.25
C PRO A 82 66.19 16.28 -128.29
N MET A 83 65.12 16.24 -129.09
CA MET A 83 64.09 17.29 -129.28
C MET A 83 63.44 17.84 -128.00
N GLU A 84 63.43 17.07 -126.90
CA GLU A 84 62.76 17.43 -125.64
C GLU A 84 63.22 18.79 -125.09
N LEU A 85 64.52 19.10 -125.21
CA LEU A 85 65.11 20.34 -124.69
C LEU A 85 64.52 21.61 -125.33
N ILE A 86 64.15 21.53 -126.61
CA ILE A 86 63.55 22.64 -127.38
C ILE A 86 62.09 22.88 -126.93
N TYR A 87 61.37 21.82 -126.58
CA TYR A 87 60.00 21.93 -126.08
C TYR A 87 59.96 22.54 -124.68
N GLN A 88 60.87 22.12 -123.79
CA GLN A 88 60.97 22.66 -122.42
C GLN A 88 61.31 24.15 -122.40
N SER A 89 62.30 24.60 -123.20
CA SER A 89 62.63 26.03 -123.29
C SER A 89 61.47 26.87 -123.86
N THR A 90 60.70 26.33 -124.81
CA THR A 90 59.51 26.99 -125.36
C THR A 90 58.38 27.13 -124.33
N ARG A 91 58.19 26.16 -123.43
CA ARG A 91 57.22 26.26 -122.32
C ARG A 91 57.66 27.30 -121.28
N ALA A 92 58.92 27.31 -120.89
CA ALA A 92 59.46 28.23 -119.88
C ALA A 92 59.22 29.71 -120.26
N ILE A 93 59.49 30.08 -121.52
CA ILE A 93 59.30 31.46 -122.01
C ILE A 93 57.82 31.90 -121.94
N ARG A 94 56.85 30.99 -122.12
CA ARG A 94 55.42 31.32 -122.01
C ARG A 94 54.99 31.55 -120.56
N GLY A 95 55.49 30.75 -119.61
CA GLY A 95 55.19 30.93 -118.19
C GLY A 95 55.65 32.29 -117.66
N LEU A 96 56.88 32.70 -117.99
CA LEU A 96 57.45 33.98 -117.58
C LEU A 96 56.67 35.21 -118.10
N ASN A 97 55.96 35.08 -119.22
CA ASN A 97 55.09 36.16 -119.71
C ASN A 97 53.78 36.26 -118.92
N LEU A 98 53.15 35.13 -118.55
CA LEU A 98 51.94 35.12 -117.72
C LEU A 98 52.21 35.68 -116.32
N ASP A 99 53.30 35.26 -115.68
CA ASP A 99 53.71 35.79 -114.37
C ASP A 99 53.87 37.31 -114.41
N LYS A 100 54.40 37.86 -115.50
CA LYS A 100 54.58 39.31 -115.67
C LYS A 100 53.25 40.07 -115.76
N GLU A 101 52.23 39.50 -116.41
CA GLU A 101 50.89 40.09 -116.46
C GLU A 101 50.17 39.98 -115.10
N ASN A 102 50.34 38.85 -114.40
CA ASN A 102 49.81 38.64 -113.05
C ASN A 102 50.37 39.66 -112.06
N TRP A 103 51.70 39.84 -112.02
CA TRP A 103 52.35 40.77 -111.11
C TRP A 103 51.99 42.24 -111.38
N GLN A 104 51.72 42.64 -112.62
CA GLN A 104 51.20 43.99 -112.89
C GLN A 104 49.86 44.23 -112.18
N GLN A 105 48.91 43.29 -112.31
CA GLN A 105 47.59 43.42 -111.66
C GLN A 105 47.71 43.58 -110.13
N VAL A 106 48.57 42.78 -109.47
CA VAL A 106 48.80 42.84 -108.00
C VAL A 106 49.14 44.25 -107.51
N TYR A 107 49.93 44.98 -108.30
CA TYR A 107 50.42 46.31 -107.94
C TYR A 107 49.54 47.48 -108.41
N SER A 108 48.73 47.31 -109.47
CA SER A 108 48.02 48.42 -110.12
C SER A 108 46.50 48.44 -109.96
N SER A 109 45.85 47.31 -109.68
CA SER A 109 44.40 47.26 -109.52
C SER A 109 43.96 47.81 -108.16
N ALA A 110 42.73 48.35 -108.08
CA ALA A 110 42.15 48.90 -106.86
C ALA A 110 41.24 47.92 -106.09
N ASP A 111 40.80 46.86 -106.78
CA ASP A 111 39.85 45.84 -106.33
C ASP A 111 40.50 44.44 -106.50
N GLN A 112 39.70 43.38 -106.55
CA GLN A 112 40.18 42.01 -106.75
C GLN A 112 40.71 41.78 -108.18
N ILE A 113 41.77 40.98 -108.27
CA ILE A 113 42.49 40.62 -109.49
C ILE A 113 42.33 39.15 -109.82
N THR A 114 42.62 38.74 -111.06
CA THR A 114 42.66 37.32 -111.44
C THR A 114 44.04 36.95 -112.00
N VAL A 115 44.68 35.99 -111.34
CA VAL A 115 46.00 35.43 -111.63
C VAL A 115 45.83 34.22 -112.52
N ASN A 116 46.48 34.21 -113.69
CA ASN A 116 46.41 33.13 -114.68
C ASN A 116 47.71 32.30 -114.66
N LEU A 117 47.63 31.02 -114.35
CA LEU A 117 48.81 30.17 -114.15
C LEU A 117 49.27 29.47 -115.45
N PRO A 118 50.55 29.05 -115.56
CA PRO A 118 51.09 28.44 -116.79
C PRO A 118 50.51 27.06 -117.18
N ASP A 119 49.63 26.47 -116.37
CA ASP A 119 48.86 25.27 -116.67
C ASP A 119 47.45 25.57 -117.24
N GLY A 120 47.06 26.85 -117.27
CA GLY A 120 45.73 27.31 -117.73
C GLY A 120 44.69 27.45 -116.61
N SER A 121 45.04 27.16 -115.35
CA SER A 121 44.18 27.44 -114.20
C SER A 121 44.21 28.92 -113.81
N THR A 122 43.21 29.39 -113.05
CA THR A 122 43.08 30.79 -112.64
C THR A 122 42.66 30.91 -111.18
N PHE A 123 43.09 31.98 -110.51
CA PHE A 123 42.79 32.28 -109.11
C PHE A 123 42.45 33.76 -108.93
N THR A 124 41.39 34.07 -108.18
CA THR A 124 40.92 35.45 -107.93
C THR A 124 41.12 35.84 -106.46
N GLY A 125 41.62 37.05 -106.21
CA GLY A 125 41.84 37.57 -104.85
C GLY A 125 42.17 39.07 -104.81
N PRO A 126 42.20 39.70 -103.63
CA PRO A 126 42.35 41.15 -103.48
C PRO A 126 43.72 41.68 -103.93
N SER A 127 43.72 42.87 -104.52
CA SER A 127 44.94 43.64 -104.76
C SER A 127 45.54 44.16 -103.44
N TRP A 128 46.83 44.53 -103.46
CA TRP A 128 47.45 45.16 -102.29
C TRP A 128 46.84 46.53 -101.96
N LEU A 129 46.29 47.24 -102.95
CA LEU A 129 45.61 48.50 -102.73
C LEU A 129 44.27 48.33 -102.00
N GLU A 130 43.49 47.30 -102.33
CA GLU A 130 42.26 46.93 -101.62
C GLU A 130 42.55 46.64 -100.13
N VAL A 131 43.52 45.76 -99.84
CA VAL A 131 43.89 45.39 -98.46
C VAL A 131 44.36 46.60 -97.64
N SER A 132 45.13 47.52 -98.25
CA SER A 132 45.66 48.70 -97.55
C SER A 132 44.60 49.67 -97.03
N ARG A 133 43.36 49.59 -97.55
CA ARG A 133 42.24 50.48 -97.20
C ARG A 133 41.35 49.93 -96.08
N GLY A 134 41.61 48.71 -95.60
CA GLY A 134 40.75 47.97 -94.67
C GLY A 134 41.06 48.12 -93.18
N ILE A 135 41.96 49.01 -92.77
CA ILE A 135 42.37 49.19 -91.36
C ILE A 135 41.91 50.56 -90.85
N ASP A 136 40.99 50.56 -89.89
CA ASP A 136 40.53 51.73 -89.12
C ASP A 136 40.63 51.44 -87.62
N ALA A 137 40.92 52.45 -86.80
CA ALA A 137 41.36 52.35 -85.41
C ALA A 137 40.31 52.83 -84.38
N THR A 138 39.06 53.00 -84.80
CA THR A 138 38.01 53.73 -84.06
C THR A 138 37.09 52.88 -83.18
N ASN A 139 37.24 51.55 -83.16
CA ASN A 139 36.24 50.62 -82.61
C ASN A 139 36.55 50.10 -81.18
N LEU A 140 37.09 50.93 -80.28
CA LEU A 140 37.41 50.52 -78.90
C LEU A 140 36.25 50.75 -77.91
N ASP A 141 35.52 51.85 -78.03
CA ASP A 141 34.45 52.23 -77.08
C ASP A 141 33.28 51.22 -77.07
N ALA A 142 33.03 50.58 -78.22
CA ALA A 142 32.01 49.54 -78.35
C ALA A 142 32.29 48.29 -77.49
N ALA A 143 33.56 48.00 -77.17
CA ALA A 143 33.93 46.89 -76.30
C ALA A 143 33.66 47.21 -74.82
N ASN A 144 33.98 48.44 -74.38
CA ASN A 144 33.73 48.88 -73.01
C ASN A 144 32.22 48.91 -72.69
N ALA A 145 31.40 49.40 -73.62
CA ALA A 145 29.95 49.43 -73.49
C ALA A 145 29.27 48.04 -73.43
N ILE A 146 30.00 46.95 -73.70
CA ILE A 146 29.54 45.58 -73.48
C ILE A 146 29.88 45.11 -72.05
N ALA A 147 31.08 45.45 -71.54
CA ALA A 147 31.50 45.10 -70.19
C ALA A 147 30.59 45.71 -69.11
N ASP A 148 30.31 47.02 -69.18
CA ASP A 148 29.43 47.71 -68.22
C ASP A 148 28.03 47.05 -68.10
N ARG A 149 27.55 46.47 -69.21
CA ARG A 149 26.24 45.81 -69.29
C ARG A 149 26.26 44.39 -68.72
N MET A 150 27.42 43.72 -68.72
CA MET A 150 27.59 42.43 -68.04
C MET A 150 27.60 42.61 -66.52
N ASP A 151 28.31 43.62 -66.01
CA ASP A 151 28.36 43.90 -64.56
C ASP A 151 26.98 44.32 -64.00
N ALA A 152 26.24 45.17 -64.74
CA ALA A 152 24.86 45.51 -64.39
C ALA A 152 23.92 44.29 -64.38
N SER A 153 24.13 43.34 -65.31
CA SER A 153 23.38 42.08 -65.32
C SER A 153 23.73 41.19 -64.12
N ALA A 154 25.01 41.10 -63.75
CA ALA A 154 25.46 40.32 -62.59
C ALA A 154 24.88 40.86 -61.27
N ALA A 155 24.88 42.19 -61.08
CA ALA A 155 24.26 42.83 -59.92
C ALA A 155 22.75 42.53 -59.83
N THR A 156 22.05 42.54 -60.97
CA THR A 156 20.62 42.18 -61.05
C THR A 156 20.40 40.71 -60.69
N SER A 157 21.27 39.81 -61.14
CA SER A 157 21.21 38.38 -60.79
C SER A 157 21.43 38.12 -59.30
N GLN A 158 22.35 38.85 -58.65
CA GLN A 158 22.55 38.73 -57.20
C GLN A 158 21.32 39.21 -56.42
N GLN A 159 20.75 40.37 -56.78
CA GLN A 159 19.55 40.88 -56.12
C GLN A 159 18.35 39.93 -56.23
N ALA A 160 18.23 39.20 -57.36
CA ALA A 160 17.22 38.16 -57.52
C ALA A 160 17.46 36.94 -56.61
N ALA A 161 18.72 36.52 -56.43
CA ALA A 161 19.08 35.43 -55.51
C ALA A 161 18.81 35.81 -54.03
N ASP A 162 19.19 37.02 -53.62
CA ASP A 162 18.93 37.55 -52.27
C ASP A 162 17.42 37.61 -51.98
N SER A 163 16.64 38.03 -52.97
CA SER A 163 15.17 38.07 -52.90
C SER A 163 14.54 36.68 -52.78
N ALA A 164 15.10 35.68 -53.46
CA ALA A 164 14.65 34.29 -53.34
C ALA A 164 14.93 33.71 -51.95
N ALA A 165 16.13 33.93 -51.40
CA ALA A 165 16.49 33.49 -50.04
C ALA A 165 15.63 34.17 -48.95
N ALA A 166 15.29 35.45 -49.13
CA ALA A 166 14.34 36.15 -48.26
C ALA A 166 12.93 35.52 -48.34
N SER A 167 12.48 35.14 -49.54
CA SER A 167 11.18 34.48 -49.73
C SER A 167 11.14 33.06 -49.14
N GLU A 168 12.25 32.31 -49.22
CA GLU A 168 12.39 30.99 -48.58
C GLU A 168 12.32 31.11 -47.06
N THR A 169 13.02 32.10 -46.49
CA THR A 169 12.98 32.41 -45.05
C THR A 169 11.56 32.78 -44.59
N ALA A 170 10.85 33.61 -45.36
CA ALA A 170 9.47 33.99 -45.07
C ALA A 170 8.48 32.81 -45.15
N ALA A 171 8.70 31.87 -46.08
CA ALA A 171 7.91 30.64 -46.18
C ALA A 171 8.16 29.69 -44.99
N ALA A 172 9.41 29.56 -44.55
CA ALA A 172 9.77 28.77 -43.37
C ALA A 172 9.17 29.34 -42.07
N GLN A 173 9.18 30.67 -41.91
CA GLN A 173 8.48 31.33 -40.80
C GLN A 173 6.97 31.08 -40.87
N SER A 174 6.35 31.26 -42.05
CA SER A 174 4.90 31.03 -42.25
C SER A 174 4.48 29.59 -41.91
N ALA A 175 5.31 28.59 -42.21
CA ALA A 175 5.07 27.21 -41.82
C ALA A 175 5.18 27.00 -40.28
N THR A 176 6.10 27.72 -39.64
CA THR A 176 6.27 27.70 -38.17
C THR A 176 5.09 28.36 -37.46
N ASP A 177 4.59 29.47 -37.99
CA ASP A 177 3.41 30.18 -37.50
C ASP A 177 2.14 29.34 -37.66
N ALA A 178 2.00 28.64 -38.79
CA ALA A 178 0.91 27.69 -39.04
C ALA A 178 0.91 26.52 -38.03
N ALA A 179 2.05 25.86 -37.84
CA ALA A 179 2.20 24.78 -36.85
C ALA A 179 1.91 25.26 -35.41
N THR A 180 2.31 26.50 -35.08
CA THR A 180 1.98 27.14 -33.80
C THR A 180 0.47 27.39 -33.67
N SER A 181 -0.21 27.78 -34.75
CA SER A 181 -1.67 27.94 -34.78
C SER A 181 -2.42 26.62 -34.64
N GLU A 182 -1.92 25.53 -35.24
CA GLU A 182 -2.48 24.19 -35.06
C GLU A 182 -2.36 23.71 -33.60
N GLN A 183 -1.19 23.90 -32.99
CA GLN A 183 -0.96 23.58 -31.57
C GLN A 183 -1.88 24.40 -30.65
N ASN A 184 -2.09 25.69 -30.92
CA ASN A 184 -3.01 26.54 -30.17
C ASN A 184 -4.48 26.10 -30.33
N ALA A 185 -4.88 25.64 -31.53
CA ALA A 185 -6.20 25.10 -31.76
C ALA A 185 -6.43 23.78 -30.99
N ALA A 186 -5.44 22.88 -30.97
CA ALA A 186 -5.49 21.63 -30.19
C ALA A 186 -5.56 21.90 -28.68
N VAL A 187 -4.78 22.86 -28.17
CA VAL A 187 -4.84 23.31 -26.77
C VAL A 187 -6.21 23.92 -26.41
N SER A 188 -6.84 24.63 -27.35
CA SER A 188 -8.20 25.17 -27.16
C SER A 188 -9.27 24.08 -27.16
N ALA A 189 -9.15 23.08 -28.03
CA ALA A 189 -10.05 21.93 -28.06
C ALA A 189 -9.98 21.10 -26.77
N ASN A 190 -8.77 20.90 -26.22
CA ASN A 190 -8.59 20.20 -24.94
C ASN A 190 -9.20 20.97 -23.75
N GLN A 191 -9.10 22.30 -23.73
CA GLN A 191 -9.77 23.13 -22.73
C GLN A 191 -11.30 23.05 -22.84
N ALA A 192 -11.84 23.03 -24.06
CA ALA A 192 -13.28 22.83 -24.28
C ALA A 192 -13.75 21.44 -23.81
N ALA A 193 -12.97 20.38 -24.07
CA ALA A 193 -13.28 19.03 -23.60
C ALA A 193 -13.24 18.94 -22.05
N SER A 194 -12.23 19.55 -21.41
CA SER A 194 -12.15 19.64 -19.94
C SER A 194 -13.34 20.41 -19.36
N SER A 195 -13.74 21.52 -20.00
CA SER A 195 -14.92 22.30 -19.59
C SER A 195 -16.21 21.48 -19.70
N ALA A 196 -16.34 20.63 -20.72
CA ALA A 196 -17.48 19.74 -20.88
C ALA A 196 -17.52 18.63 -19.80
N SER A 197 -16.36 18.08 -19.39
CA SER A 197 -16.28 17.16 -18.25
C SER A 197 -16.78 17.84 -16.98
N ASN A 198 -16.22 19.00 -16.63
CA ASN A 198 -16.60 19.75 -15.42
C ASN A 198 -18.11 20.06 -15.35
N ILE A 199 -18.76 20.28 -16.51
CA ILE A 199 -20.22 20.46 -16.59
C ILE A 199 -20.96 19.14 -16.34
N ALA A 200 -20.51 18.02 -16.91
CA ALA A 200 -21.08 16.70 -16.65
C ALA A 200 -20.95 16.31 -15.17
N ASP A 201 -19.78 16.55 -14.58
CA ASP A 201 -19.50 16.33 -13.16
C ASP A 201 -20.41 17.20 -12.26
N SER A 202 -20.61 18.47 -12.63
CA SER A 202 -21.55 19.38 -11.94
C SER A 202 -23.01 18.92 -12.03
N VAL A 203 -23.43 18.38 -13.18
CA VAL A 203 -24.77 17.81 -13.37
C VAL A 203 -24.96 16.54 -12.53
N SER A 204 -23.93 15.68 -12.45
CA SER A 204 -23.94 14.50 -11.60
C SER A 204 -24.03 14.85 -10.11
N GLN A 205 -23.27 15.86 -9.65
CA GLN A 205 -23.37 16.38 -8.28
C GLN A 205 -24.76 16.92 -7.97
N ALA A 206 -25.36 17.70 -8.88
CA ALA A 206 -26.72 18.21 -8.72
C ALA A 206 -27.79 17.09 -8.66
N ALA A 207 -27.61 16.02 -9.43
CA ALA A 207 -28.49 14.83 -9.37
C ALA A 207 -28.34 14.06 -8.05
N GLN A 208 -27.11 13.94 -7.52
CA GLN A 208 -26.86 13.35 -6.21
C GLN A 208 -27.52 14.17 -5.09
N SER A 209 -27.32 15.50 -5.07
CA SER A 209 -27.95 16.39 -4.08
C SER A 209 -29.49 16.32 -4.09
N ALA A 210 -30.11 16.07 -5.24
CA ALA A 210 -31.56 15.84 -5.32
C ALA A 210 -31.98 14.49 -4.71
N SER A 211 -31.14 13.45 -4.83
CA SER A 211 -31.35 12.15 -4.19
C SER A 211 -31.15 12.24 -2.66
N ASP A 212 -30.12 12.96 -2.21
CA ASP A 212 -29.82 13.18 -0.80
C ASP A 212 -30.95 13.95 -0.10
N ALA A 213 -31.52 14.95 -0.77
CA ALA A 213 -32.69 15.68 -0.29
C ALA A 213 -33.94 14.78 -0.16
N ALA A 214 -34.16 13.86 -1.11
CA ALA A 214 -35.27 12.90 -1.05
C ALA A 214 -35.08 11.84 0.06
N ALA A 215 -33.85 11.38 0.27
CA ALA A 215 -33.49 10.51 1.40
C ALA A 215 -33.71 11.24 2.74
N SER A 216 -33.28 12.50 2.85
CA SER A 216 -33.47 13.34 4.04
C SER A 216 -34.95 13.55 4.38
N ALA A 217 -35.79 13.81 3.37
CA ALA A 217 -37.25 13.91 3.56
C ALA A 217 -37.88 12.60 4.04
N THR A 218 -37.37 11.46 3.59
CA THR A 218 -37.82 10.12 4.03
C THR A 218 -37.42 9.87 5.49
N ALA A 219 -36.17 10.20 5.86
CA ALA A 219 -35.68 10.09 7.24
C ALA A 219 -36.47 10.98 8.21
N ALA A 220 -36.85 12.20 7.80
CA ALA A 220 -37.70 13.09 8.58
C ALA A 220 -39.07 12.47 8.89
N ALA A 221 -39.76 11.91 7.89
CA ALA A 221 -41.05 11.23 8.08
C ALA A 221 -40.95 9.97 8.98
N THR A 222 -39.83 9.25 8.93
CA THR A 222 -39.53 8.17 9.89
C THR A 222 -39.32 8.73 11.30
N SER A 223 -38.63 9.86 11.45
CA SER A 223 -38.44 10.52 12.74
C SER A 223 -39.76 11.01 13.37
N GLU A 224 -40.69 11.55 12.57
CA GLU A 224 -42.05 11.90 13.03
C GLU A 224 -42.80 10.66 13.56
N THR A 225 -42.68 9.52 12.86
CA THR A 225 -43.29 8.25 13.27
C THR A 225 -42.69 7.72 14.59
N ASN A 226 -41.37 7.84 14.75
CA ASN A 226 -40.67 7.44 15.97
C ASN A 226 -41.00 8.36 17.16
N ALA A 227 -41.21 9.66 16.92
CA ALA A 227 -41.65 10.60 17.93
C ALA A 227 -43.07 10.26 18.45
N ALA A 228 -44.04 10.04 17.57
CA ALA A 228 -45.41 9.64 17.95
C ALA A 228 -45.45 8.29 18.69
N THR A 229 -44.55 7.35 18.33
CA THR A 229 -44.37 6.09 19.06
C THR A 229 -43.82 6.33 20.46
N SER A 230 -42.89 7.28 20.61
CA SER A 230 -42.29 7.65 21.89
C SER A 230 -43.28 8.35 22.82
N GLU A 231 -44.13 9.24 22.30
CA GLU A 231 -45.25 9.84 23.04
C GLU A 231 -46.23 8.77 23.57
N THR A 232 -46.55 7.78 22.72
CA THR A 232 -47.40 6.64 23.10
C THR A 232 -46.78 5.82 24.23
N ASN A 233 -45.47 5.54 24.15
CA ASN A 233 -44.74 4.82 25.19
C ASN A 233 -44.70 5.60 26.51
N ALA A 234 -44.46 6.92 26.47
CA ALA A 234 -44.48 7.78 27.65
C ALA A 234 -45.86 7.80 28.34
N ALA A 235 -46.95 7.84 27.57
CA ALA A 235 -48.32 7.76 28.10
C ALA A 235 -48.61 6.40 28.77
N ASN A 236 -48.11 5.30 28.19
CA ASN A 236 -48.19 3.97 28.78
C ASN A 236 -47.41 3.87 30.11
N SER A 237 -46.18 4.40 30.15
CA SER A 237 -45.36 4.46 31.37
C SER A 237 -46.01 5.31 32.48
N ALA A 238 -46.60 6.47 32.14
CA ALA A 238 -47.35 7.28 33.11
C ALA A 238 -48.57 6.54 33.68
N THR A 239 -49.26 5.76 32.85
CA THR A 239 -50.39 4.91 33.28
C THR A 239 -49.92 3.79 34.22
N ALA A 240 -48.79 3.16 33.93
CA ALA A 240 -48.19 2.13 34.80
C ALA A 240 -47.69 2.69 36.15
N ALA A 241 -47.15 3.92 36.15
CA ALA A 241 -46.77 4.63 37.37
C ALA A 241 -47.98 4.89 38.28
N ALA A 242 -49.07 5.43 37.73
CA ALA A 242 -50.32 5.66 38.50
C ALA A 242 -50.92 4.36 39.07
N GLY A 243 -50.86 3.24 38.33
CA GLY A 243 -51.25 1.93 38.86
C GLY A 243 -50.35 1.42 40.00
N SER A 244 -49.06 1.79 39.97
CA SER A 244 -48.09 1.48 41.02
C SER A 244 -48.34 2.32 42.28
N GLU A 245 -48.65 3.62 42.13
CA GLU A 245 -49.04 4.50 43.24
C GLU A 245 -50.29 3.98 43.98
N GLN A 246 -51.33 3.57 43.25
CA GLN A 246 -52.52 2.94 43.84
C GLN A 246 -52.15 1.65 44.59
N SER A 247 -51.28 0.82 44.02
CA SER A 247 -50.81 -0.42 44.66
C SER A 247 -50.05 -0.16 45.97
N VAL A 248 -49.30 0.95 46.06
CA VAL A 248 -48.65 1.38 47.32
C VAL A 248 -49.69 1.85 48.35
N ALA A 249 -50.71 2.61 47.92
CA ALA A 249 -51.79 3.07 48.80
C ALA A 249 -52.61 1.90 49.37
N ASP A 250 -52.95 0.91 48.55
CA ASP A 250 -53.69 -0.30 48.96
C ASP A 250 -52.88 -1.14 49.97
N ASN A 251 -51.57 -1.30 49.73
CA ASN A 251 -50.67 -1.99 50.66
C ASN A 251 -50.53 -1.24 52.00
N ALA A 252 -50.48 0.10 52.00
CA ALA A 252 -50.45 0.89 53.22
C ALA A 252 -51.75 0.73 54.05
N ALA A 253 -52.91 0.69 53.39
CA ALA A 253 -54.19 0.41 54.06
C ALA A 253 -54.26 -1.02 54.63
N ALA A 254 -53.70 -2.01 53.93
CA ALA A 254 -53.58 -3.38 54.43
C ALA A 254 -52.65 -3.45 55.67
N ALA A 255 -51.52 -2.73 55.66
CA ALA A 255 -50.61 -2.66 56.80
C ALA A 255 -51.27 -2.07 58.06
N ALA A 256 -51.94 -0.92 57.95
CA ALA A 256 -52.68 -0.31 59.06
C ALA A 256 -53.81 -1.21 59.60
N THR A 257 -54.44 -2.00 58.73
CA THR A 257 -55.41 -3.03 59.13
C THR A 257 -54.74 -4.16 59.93
N SER A 258 -53.54 -4.57 59.53
CA SER A 258 -52.74 -5.58 60.23
C SER A 258 -52.28 -5.11 61.61
N GLU A 259 -51.82 -3.85 61.74
CA GLU A 259 -51.48 -3.24 63.04
C GLU A 259 -52.69 -3.23 63.99
N THR A 260 -53.87 -2.85 63.47
CA THR A 260 -55.13 -2.87 64.23
C THR A 260 -55.47 -4.28 64.72
N ASN A 261 -55.28 -5.30 63.88
CA ASN A 261 -55.51 -6.69 64.23
C ASN A 261 -54.51 -7.18 65.31
N ALA A 262 -53.24 -6.81 65.21
CA ALA A 262 -52.22 -7.12 66.23
C ALA A 262 -52.55 -6.47 67.59
N ALA A 263 -52.97 -5.20 67.61
CA ALA A 263 -53.39 -4.50 68.83
C ALA A 263 -54.63 -5.15 69.49
N ASN A 264 -55.61 -5.58 68.67
CA ASN A 264 -56.76 -6.34 69.14
C ASN A 264 -56.34 -7.70 69.73
N SER A 265 -55.42 -8.42 69.09
CA SER A 265 -54.89 -9.70 69.60
C SER A 265 -54.13 -9.55 70.92
N ALA A 266 -53.30 -8.51 71.05
CA ALA A 266 -52.60 -8.20 72.30
C ALA A 266 -53.58 -7.87 73.45
N THR A 267 -54.65 -7.12 73.14
CA THR A 267 -55.73 -6.81 74.09
C THR A 267 -56.47 -8.07 74.54
N ALA A 268 -56.78 -8.99 73.62
CA ALA A 268 -57.39 -10.27 73.93
C ALA A 268 -56.48 -11.15 74.83
N ALA A 269 -55.18 -11.21 74.53
CA ALA A 269 -54.22 -11.96 75.34
C ALA A 269 -54.08 -11.40 76.77
N ALA A 270 -54.06 -10.07 76.92
CA ALA A 270 -54.07 -9.43 78.24
C ALA A 270 -55.34 -9.76 79.05
N GLY A 271 -56.50 -9.78 78.39
CA GLY A 271 -57.76 -10.24 78.99
C GLY A 271 -57.72 -11.71 79.41
N SER A 272 -57.14 -12.59 78.59
CA SER A 272 -56.92 -14.00 78.96
C SER A 272 -56.01 -14.17 80.17
N ALA A 273 -54.93 -13.39 80.28
CA ALA A 273 -54.04 -13.41 81.44
C ALA A 273 -54.75 -12.95 82.72
N ALA A 274 -55.53 -11.87 82.68
CA ALA A 274 -56.32 -11.41 83.82
C ALA A 274 -57.35 -12.46 84.29
N ASN A 275 -57.98 -13.18 83.35
CA ASN A 275 -58.87 -14.29 83.66
C ASN A 275 -58.13 -15.46 84.33
N ALA A 276 -56.90 -15.77 83.91
CA ALA A 276 -56.07 -16.82 84.53
C ALA A 276 -55.72 -16.48 85.99
N SER A 277 -55.21 -15.28 86.27
CA SER A 277 -54.91 -14.86 87.65
C SER A 277 -56.16 -14.77 88.54
N THR A 278 -57.32 -14.48 87.95
CA THR A 278 -58.62 -14.58 88.65
C THR A 278 -58.96 -16.04 88.98
N SER A 279 -58.70 -16.98 88.07
CA SER A 279 -58.89 -18.42 88.32
C SER A 279 -57.93 -18.97 89.39
N GLU A 280 -56.67 -18.54 89.41
CA GLU A 280 -55.70 -18.88 90.46
C GLU A 280 -56.18 -18.39 91.85
N THR A 281 -56.65 -17.14 91.91
CA THR A 281 -57.22 -16.55 93.14
C THR A 281 -58.45 -17.32 93.62
N ASN A 282 -59.33 -17.72 92.70
CA ASN A 282 -60.51 -18.54 93.02
C ASN A 282 -60.13 -19.96 93.50
N ALA A 283 -59.05 -20.55 92.97
CA ALA A 283 -58.55 -21.85 93.40
C ALA A 283 -57.97 -21.78 94.83
N ALA A 284 -57.11 -20.80 95.14
CA ALA A 284 -56.57 -20.59 96.48
C ALA A 284 -57.66 -20.26 97.52
N THR A 285 -58.69 -19.53 97.11
CA THR A 285 -59.89 -19.29 97.95
C THR A 285 -60.64 -20.60 98.22
N SER A 286 -60.75 -21.49 97.23
CA SER A 286 -61.42 -22.78 97.37
C SER A 286 -60.64 -23.76 98.26
N GLU A 287 -59.31 -23.75 98.19
CA GLU A 287 -58.43 -24.49 99.09
C GLU A 287 -58.58 -24.01 100.54
N SER A 288 -58.59 -22.69 100.75
CA SER A 288 -58.80 -22.07 102.07
C SER A 288 -60.16 -22.48 102.67
N ASN A 289 -61.24 -22.36 101.89
CA ASN A 289 -62.58 -22.79 102.31
C ASN A 289 -62.66 -24.28 102.68
N ALA A 290 -61.89 -25.15 102.01
CA ALA A 290 -61.81 -26.57 102.33
C ALA A 290 -61.05 -26.83 103.65
N ALA A 291 -59.96 -26.09 103.90
CA ALA A 291 -59.21 -26.15 105.16
C ALA A 291 -60.04 -25.64 106.36
N ASP A 292 -60.78 -24.55 106.20
CA ASP A 292 -61.71 -24.03 107.20
C ASP A 292 -62.85 -25.00 107.50
N SER A 293 -63.38 -25.66 106.46
CA SER A 293 -64.42 -26.70 106.61
C SER A 293 -63.91 -27.93 107.37
N ALA A 294 -62.68 -28.37 107.09
CA ALA A 294 -62.04 -29.47 107.82
C ALA A 294 -61.76 -29.09 109.29
N THR A 295 -61.32 -27.86 109.53
CA THR A 295 -61.08 -27.31 110.88
C THR A 295 -62.38 -27.21 111.68
N SER A 296 -63.48 -26.80 111.05
CA SER A 296 -64.80 -26.75 111.66
C SER A 296 -65.28 -28.15 112.08
N ALA A 297 -65.17 -29.15 111.19
CA ALA A 297 -65.52 -30.53 111.51
C ALA A 297 -64.67 -31.14 112.65
N ALA A 298 -63.38 -30.76 112.75
CA ALA A 298 -62.54 -31.17 113.87
C ALA A 298 -62.97 -30.51 115.20
N ASN A 299 -63.33 -29.23 115.18
CA ASN A 299 -63.82 -28.50 116.36
C ASN A 299 -65.18 -29.04 116.85
N ASP A 300 -66.09 -29.41 115.95
CA ASP A 300 -67.36 -30.08 116.30
C ASP A 300 -67.12 -31.44 116.97
N ALA A 301 -66.19 -32.24 116.44
CA ALA A 301 -65.80 -33.53 117.02
C ALA A 301 -65.13 -33.39 118.41
N GLN A 302 -64.32 -32.35 118.60
CA GLN A 302 -63.74 -32.03 119.91
C GLN A 302 -64.83 -31.59 120.90
N THR A 303 -65.75 -30.70 120.49
CA THR A 303 -66.86 -30.22 121.32
C THR A 303 -67.78 -31.35 121.79
N ALA A 304 -68.04 -32.34 120.93
CA ALA A 304 -68.76 -33.55 121.30
C ALA A 304 -67.97 -34.41 122.31
N THR A 305 -66.65 -34.51 122.15
CA THR A 305 -65.75 -35.23 123.06
C THR A 305 -65.70 -34.57 124.44
N ASP A 306 -65.56 -33.25 124.50
CA ASP A 306 -65.50 -32.48 125.74
C ASP A 306 -66.82 -32.56 126.53
N SER A 307 -67.96 -32.57 125.83
CA SER A 307 -69.28 -32.78 126.45
C SER A 307 -69.40 -34.15 127.12
N ILE A 308 -68.81 -35.18 126.53
CA ILE A 308 -68.74 -36.53 127.11
C ILE A 308 -67.79 -36.54 128.33
N GLN A 309 -66.62 -35.91 128.21
CA GLN A 309 -65.65 -35.85 129.31
C GLN A 309 -66.17 -35.06 130.52
N GLN A 310 -66.83 -33.92 130.31
CA GLN A 310 -67.46 -33.18 131.41
C GLN A 310 -68.53 -34.01 132.14
N THR A 311 -69.31 -34.80 131.38
CA THR A 311 -70.31 -35.72 131.96
C THR A 311 -69.65 -36.83 132.79
N LEU A 312 -68.50 -37.35 132.35
CA LEU A 312 -67.73 -38.35 133.08
C LEU A 312 -67.06 -37.77 134.34
N THR A 313 -66.45 -36.60 134.24
CA THR A 313 -65.82 -35.87 135.37
C THR A 313 -66.84 -35.57 136.47
N ASN A 314 -68.04 -35.10 136.11
CA ASN A 314 -69.12 -34.83 137.07
C ASN A 314 -69.52 -36.08 137.89
N ALA A 315 -69.42 -37.28 137.30
CA ALA A 315 -69.67 -38.54 138.02
C ALA A 315 -68.49 -38.96 138.90
N GLN A 316 -67.25 -38.68 138.48
CA GLN A 316 -66.02 -39.03 139.22
C GLN A 316 -65.76 -38.10 140.42
N ASP A 317 -66.07 -36.81 140.32
CA ASP A 317 -65.96 -35.87 141.46
C ASP A 317 -66.91 -36.24 142.60
N ALA A 318 -68.15 -36.64 142.27
CA ALA A 318 -69.14 -37.09 143.27
C ALA A 318 -68.65 -38.32 144.06
N GLN A 319 -67.88 -39.21 143.42
CA GLN A 319 -67.25 -40.35 144.07
C GLN A 319 -66.02 -39.93 144.91
N THR A 320 -65.13 -39.12 144.31
CA THR A 320 -63.84 -38.72 144.90
C THR A 320 -63.99 -37.90 146.19
N GLN A 321 -65.06 -37.11 146.32
CA GLN A 321 -65.34 -36.34 147.54
C GLN A 321 -65.73 -37.24 148.73
N ALA A 322 -66.30 -38.43 148.50
CA ALA A 322 -66.58 -39.38 149.56
C ALA A 322 -65.28 -40.00 150.12
N ASP A 323 -64.38 -40.44 149.23
CA ASP A 323 -63.15 -41.14 149.61
C ASP A 323 -62.11 -40.21 150.27
N ARG A 324 -62.05 -38.93 149.83
CA ARG A 324 -61.16 -37.92 150.42
C ARG A 324 -61.48 -37.58 151.87
N ALA A 325 -62.75 -37.60 152.27
CA ALA A 325 -63.16 -37.32 153.65
C ALA A 325 -62.62 -38.38 154.63
N THR A 326 -62.43 -39.61 154.17
CA THR A 326 -61.83 -40.71 154.96
C THR A 326 -60.32 -40.58 155.08
N THR A 327 -59.63 -40.19 153.98
CA THR A 327 -58.16 -40.29 153.88
C THR A 327 -57.41 -39.22 154.69
N GLU A 328 -57.91 -37.99 154.74
CA GLU A 328 -57.13 -36.87 155.31
C GLU A 328 -57.11 -36.85 156.85
N ALA A 329 -57.94 -37.66 157.51
CA ALA A 329 -57.88 -37.88 158.96
C ALA A 329 -56.62 -38.66 159.38
N ASP A 330 -56.26 -39.71 158.63
CA ASP A 330 -55.09 -40.55 158.94
C ASP A 330 -53.78 -39.82 158.64
N ARG A 331 -53.75 -39.05 157.55
CA ARG A 331 -52.53 -38.42 157.03
C ARG A 331 -51.95 -37.34 157.95
N ALA A 332 -52.80 -36.62 158.69
CA ALA A 332 -52.39 -35.63 159.69
C ALA A 332 -51.55 -36.23 160.84
N THR A 333 -51.63 -37.54 161.07
CA THR A 333 -50.91 -38.23 162.14
C THR A 333 -49.46 -38.58 161.78
N THR A 334 -49.07 -38.57 160.50
CA THR A 334 -47.83 -39.22 160.02
C THR A 334 -46.67 -38.26 159.73
N GLU A 335 -46.94 -37.01 159.33
CA GLU A 335 -45.90 -36.10 158.81
C GLU A 335 -45.32 -35.13 159.86
N ALA A 336 -45.68 -35.28 161.14
CA ALA A 336 -45.08 -34.53 162.24
C ALA A 336 -43.65 -35.02 162.61
N ASP A 337 -43.34 -36.29 162.35
CA ASP A 337 -42.20 -36.99 162.98
C ASP A 337 -40.84 -36.90 162.23
N LYS A 338 -40.73 -36.11 161.15
CA LYS A 338 -39.58 -36.20 160.20
C LYS A 338 -38.76 -34.91 159.97
N LEU A 339 -38.98 -33.84 160.72
CA LEU A 339 -38.24 -32.57 160.55
C LEU A 339 -36.90 -32.56 161.32
N GLY A 340 -35.79 -32.91 160.65
CA GLY A 340 -34.52 -33.21 161.33
C GLY A 340 -33.20 -32.94 160.60
N ASN A 341 -32.97 -31.72 160.10
CA ASN A 341 -31.64 -31.10 159.83
C ASN A 341 -30.79 -31.63 158.61
N THR A 342 -29.70 -30.96 158.20
CA THR A 342 -29.62 -29.96 157.09
C THR A 342 -28.25 -30.06 156.37
N ASN A 343 -28.09 -29.36 155.24
CA ASN A 343 -26.87 -28.95 154.50
C ASN A 343 -26.40 -29.83 153.34
N ASP A 344 -26.14 -29.19 152.18
CA ASP A 344 -25.06 -29.55 151.22
C ASP A 344 -24.84 -28.52 150.08
N PHE A 345 -25.65 -27.47 149.93
CA PHE A 345 -25.51 -26.44 148.87
C PHE A 345 -24.28 -25.50 149.01
N ALA A 346 -23.30 -25.84 149.86
CA ALA A 346 -22.15 -25.00 150.19
C ALA A 346 -20.84 -25.40 149.46
N ALA A 347 -20.91 -26.32 148.49
CA ALA A 347 -19.73 -27.06 148.02
C ALA A 347 -19.16 -26.68 146.63
N ILE A 348 -19.75 -25.72 145.90
CA ILE A 348 -19.47 -25.52 144.46
C ILE A 348 -19.24 -24.05 144.03
N LEU A 349 -18.92 -23.16 144.96
CA LEU A 349 -18.38 -21.81 144.70
C LEU A 349 -17.03 -21.69 145.42
N ASP A 350 -16.00 -21.16 144.73
CA ASP A 350 -14.65 -21.04 145.30
C ASP A 350 -14.42 -19.64 145.88
N THR A 351 -14.51 -18.58 145.07
CA THR A 351 -14.51 -17.19 145.59
C THR A 351 -15.14 -16.20 144.62
N ILE A 352 -15.75 -15.14 145.18
CA ILE A 352 -16.10 -13.87 144.52
C ILE A 352 -15.27 -12.79 145.22
N ASP A 353 -14.33 -12.15 144.51
CA ASP A 353 -13.59 -10.98 144.99
C ASP A 353 -14.06 -9.74 144.22
N ILE A 354 -14.84 -8.90 144.89
CA ILE A 354 -15.42 -7.68 144.31
C ILE A 354 -14.42 -6.51 144.37
N ASP A 355 -13.44 -6.55 145.28
CA ASP A 355 -12.45 -5.49 145.47
C ASP A 355 -11.30 -5.58 144.44
N ASN A 356 -11.04 -6.77 143.89
CA ASN A 356 -10.18 -6.99 142.71
C ASN A 356 -10.95 -7.34 141.42
N ALA A 357 -12.27 -7.49 141.49
CA ALA A 357 -13.20 -7.78 140.39
C ALA A 357 -12.96 -9.12 139.64
N ASP A 358 -12.88 -10.25 140.35
CA ASP A 358 -12.74 -11.60 139.78
C ASP A 358 -13.60 -12.67 140.52
N VAL A 359 -14.00 -13.74 139.81
CA VAL A 359 -14.87 -14.84 140.31
C VAL A 359 -14.51 -16.17 139.63
N THR A 360 -14.21 -17.23 140.40
CA THR A 360 -13.66 -18.51 139.88
C THR A 360 -14.11 -19.74 140.70
N PHE A 361 -13.96 -21.01 140.28
CA PHE A 361 -13.35 -21.65 139.09
C PHE A 361 -14.44 -22.43 138.25
N LYS A 362 -14.37 -23.62 137.60
CA LYS A 362 -13.50 -24.83 137.58
C LYS A 362 -13.28 -25.50 136.19
N GLY A 363 -13.50 -24.79 135.07
CA GLY A 363 -13.05 -25.20 133.72
C GLY A 363 -14.11 -25.82 132.79
N ASN A 364 -13.80 -26.24 131.54
CA ASN A 364 -12.52 -26.14 130.80
C ASN A 364 -12.65 -26.40 129.27
N VAL A 365 -11.99 -25.59 128.38
CA VAL A 365 -11.60 -25.78 126.93
C VAL A 365 -12.60 -26.36 125.88
N ALA A 366 -12.54 -26.11 124.55
CA ALA A 366 -11.65 -25.36 123.61
C ALA A 366 -12.52 -24.73 122.47
N GLY A 367 -12.07 -24.24 121.28
CA GLY A 367 -10.79 -24.22 120.54
C GLY A 367 -10.88 -23.32 119.27
N ALA A 368 -9.91 -23.31 118.33
CA ALA A 368 -9.77 -22.26 117.30
C ALA A 368 -9.01 -22.65 115.98
N ASP A 369 -8.71 -21.62 115.15
CA ASP A 369 -7.69 -21.50 114.07
C ASP A 369 -7.99 -22.05 112.63
N ALA A 370 -7.46 -21.49 111.51
CA ALA A 370 -6.88 -20.17 111.19
C ALA A 370 -6.71 -19.98 109.64
N VAL A 371 -6.19 -18.82 109.17
CA VAL A 371 -5.87 -18.45 107.77
C VAL A 371 -4.43 -17.88 107.71
N ASP A 372 -3.73 -17.95 106.57
CA ASP A 372 -2.33 -17.46 106.40
C ASP A 372 -2.06 -16.72 105.06
N ASN A 373 -0.91 -16.04 104.94
CA ASN A 373 -0.62 -14.96 103.96
C ASN A 373 0.90 -14.84 103.57
N ASN A 374 1.28 -13.82 102.77
CA ASN A 374 2.66 -13.30 102.51
C ASN A 374 3.62 -14.19 101.64
N ASP A 375 4.73 -13.72 101.01
CA ASP A 375 5.42 -12.41 100.94
C ASP A 375 6.34 -12.24 99.68
N PHE A 376 7.03 -11.09 99.58
CA PHE A 376 8.35 -10.76 98.96
C PHE A 376 8.49 -9.76 97.78
N VAL A 377 9.68 -9.13 97.71
CA VAL A 377 9.96 -7.77 97.19
C VAL A 377 11.28 -7.70 96.36
N THR A 378 11.51 -6.55 95.71
CA THR A 378 12.48 -6.19 94.64
C THR A 378 13.98 -6.14 94.97
N LEU A 379 14.82 -6.02 93.92
CA LEU A 379 16.06 -5.20 93.92
C LEU A 379 16.41 -4.68 92.51
N SER A 380 17.47 -3.88 92.36
CA SER A 380 17.61 -2.87 91.28
C SER A 380 19.02 -2.68 90.67
N GLN A 381 19.05 -2.26 89.39
CA GLN A 381 20.07 -1.43 88.70
C GLN A 381 21.54 -1.91 88.56
N LEU A 382 22.07 -1.76 87.32
CA LEU A 382 23.49 -1.49 87.04
C LEU A 382 23.60 -0.70 85.72
N THR A 383 24.69 0.05 85.47
CA THR A 383 24.79 1.03 84.37
C THR A 383 26.22 1.26 83.88
N LEU A 384 26.35 1.79 82.63
CA LEU A 384 27.54 2.46 82.03
C LEU A 384 28.73 1.53 81.63
N ALA A 385 29.53 1.83 80.58
CA ALA A 385 29.53 3.00 79.67
C ALA A 385 30.26 2.77 78.32
N THR A 386 29.96 3.67 77.36
CA THR A 386 30.83 4.18 76.27
C THR A 386 31.53 3.20 75.32
N GLU A 387 30.83 2.83 74.26
CA GLU A 387 31.08 3.39 72.92
C GLU A 387 29.70 3.87 72.40
N GLN A 388 29.61 4.83 71.46
CA GLN A 388 28.29 5.35 71.04
C GLN A 388 27.62 4.37 70.07
N GLN A 389 27.07 3.30 70.63
CA GLN A 389 26.34 2.26 69.91
C GLN A 389 25.06 2.85 69.29
N PRO A 390 24.69 2.45 68.06
CA PRO A 390 23.42 2.86 67.46
C PRO A 390 22.23 2.52 68.36
N LEU A 391 21.24 3.41 68.43
CA LEU A 391 19.96 3.11 69.06
C LEU A 391 19.27 2.00 68.26
N ASN A 392 18.72 0.99 68.93
CA ASN A 392 18.01 -0.09 68.24
C ASN A 392 16.51 0.21 68.28
N ALA A 393 15.89 0.27 67.09
CA ALA A 393 14.46 0.31 66.91
C ALA A 393 14.00 -1.06 66.41
N ASP A 394 13.03 -1.66 67.09
CA ASP A 394 12.45 -2.94 66.67
C ASP A 394 11.48 -2.73 65.50
N THR A 395 10.74 -1.61 65.51
CA THR A 395 9.77 -1.18 64.49
C THR A 395 9.92 0.32 64.13
N PHE A 396 9.32 0.75 63.02
CA PHE A 396 9.37 2.16 62.58
C PHE A 396 8.61 3.10 63.53
N ALA A 397 7.65 2.57 64.30
CA ALA A 397 6.97 3.30 65.36
C ALA A 397 7.90 3.64 66.53
N ASP A 398 8.82 2.73 66.90
CA ASP A 398 9.73 2.93 68.04
C ASP A 398 10.68 4.13 67.81
N LEU A 399 11.07 4.40 66.57
CA LEU A 399 11.90 5.55 66.19
C LEU A 399 11.30 6.88 66.68
N ALA A 400 9.98 7.04 66.70
CA ALA A 400 9.32 8.26 67.20
C ALA A 400 9.49 8.46 68.73
N THR A 401 9.86 7.41 69.47
CA THR A 401 10.13 7.45 70.91
C THR A 401 11.62 7.55 71.25
N LEU A 402 12.49 7.22 70.29
CA LEU A 402 13.95 7.23 70.44
C LEU A 402 14.51 8.64 70.24
N VAL A 403 14.64 9.38 71.34
CA VAL A 403 15.29 10.70 71.34
C VAL A 403 16.81 10.52 71.17
N PRO A 404 17.43 11.08 70.10
CA PRO A 404 18.88 11.03 69.92
C PRO A 404 19.60 11.97 70.90
N ALA A 405 20.87 11.68 71.19
CA ALA A 405 21.68 12.51 72.09
C ALA A 405 22.24 13.77 71.41
N GLU A 406 22.49 13.70 70.10
CA GLU A 406 23.06 14.78 69.28
C GLU A 406 22.74 14.55 67.79
N GLU A 407 22.97 15.58 66.96
CA GLU A 407 22.86 15.47 65.51
C GLU A 407 23.94 14.51 64.96
N GLY A 408 23.57 13.68 63.98
CA GLY A 408 24.44 12.64 63.43
C GLY A 408 24.46 11.32 64.22
N HIS A 409 23.79 11.25 65.38
CA HIS A 409 23.58 9.99 66.10
C HIS A 409 22.82 8.98 65.22
N LEU A 410 23.15 7.69 65.32
CA LEU A 410 22.57 6.65 64.45
C LEU A 410 21.53 5.79 65.18
N ALA A 411 20.53 5.35 64.42
CA ALA A 411 19.64 4.27 64.82
C ALA A 411 19.66 3.12 63.79
N LEU A 412 19.53 1.89 64.28
CA LEU A 412 19.33 0.68 63.48
C LEU A 412 17.89 0.21 63.66
N LEU A 413 17.12 0.32 62.58
CA LEU A 413 15.78 -0.22 62.45
C LEU A 413 15.86 -1.68 61.99
N ARG A 414 15.35 -2.63 62.79
CA ARG A 414 15.34 -4.06 62.41
C ARG A 414 14.41 -4.32 61.22
N GLU A 415 13.19 -3.81 61.31
CA GLU A 415 12.08 -4.05 60.39
C GLU A 415 11.09 -2.88 60.52
N TYR A 416 10.24 -2.63 59.52
CA TYR A 416 9.25 -1.56 59.60
C TYR A 416 8.11 -1.95 60.55
N ASN A 417 7.51 -3.13 60.32
CA ASN A 417 6.48 -3.75 61.15
C ASN A 417 7.05 -5.02 61.82
N SER A 418 6.67 -5.27 63.07
CA SER A 418 7.22 -6.39 63.85
C SER A 418 6.90 -7.76 63.24
N GLY A 419 7.91 -8.62 63.14
CA GLY A 419 7.79 -9.99 62.62
C GLY A 419 7.72 -10.12 61.10
N THR A 420 8.01 -9.05 60.34
CA THR A 420 7.98 -9.05 58.86
C THR A 420 9.36 -9.29 58.23
N GLY A 421 10.43 -8.91 58.91
CA GLY A 421 11.81 -8.94 58.39
C GLY A 421 12.09 -7.97 57.25
N GLN A 422 11.20 -7.00 56.97
CA GLN A 422 11.27 -6.10 55.82
C GLN A 422 11.26 -4.62 56.23
N GLY A 423 11.70 -3.72 55.35
CA GLY A 423 11.69 -2.27 55.61
C GLY A 423 12.70 -1.72 56.63
N GLY A 424 13.55 -2.57 57.20
CA GLY A 424 14.63 -2.18 58.11
C GLY A 424 15.72 -1.30 57.46
N GLY A 425 16.69 -0.85 58.25
CA GLY A 425 17.80 -0.02 57.75
C GLY A 425 18.46 0.83 58.82
N THR A 426 19.35 1.74 58.39
CA THR A 426 19.96 2.75 59.27
C THR A 426 19.22 4.07 59.15
N PHE A 427 19.05 4.78 60.26
CA PHE A 427 18.59 6.17 60.32
C PHE A 427 19.65 7.05 60.99
N ILE A 428 19.68 8.32 60.63
CA ILE A 428 20.56 9.35 61.21
C ILE A 428 19.70 10.48 61.78
N ALA A 429 20.09 10.97 62.97
CA ALA A 429 19.45 12.11 63.61
C ALA A 429 19.82 13.42 62.91
N VAL A 430 18.83 14.24 62.59
CA VAL A 430 18.97 15.57 61.98
C VAL A 430 18.34 16.60 62.92
N ALA A 431 18.97 17.76 63.08
CA ALA A 431 18.51 18.78 64.01
C ALA A 431 17.21 19.49 63.55
N GLY A 432 16.39 19.85 64.53
CA GLY A 432 15.09 20.50 64.37
C GLY A 432 13.93 19.53 64.13
N ALA A 433 12.70 20.05 64.23
CA ALA A 433 11.48 19.32 63.91
C ALA A 433 11.44 18.85 62.45
N GLY A 434 10.95 17.63 62.23
CA GLY A 434 10.67 17.07 60.91
C GLY A 434 9.37 16.28 60.91
N THR A 435 8.61 16.34 59.82
CA THR A 435 7.35 15.61 59.65
C THR A 435 7.62 14.17 59.25
N SER A 436 6.87 13.22 59.83
CA SER A 436 6.93 11.82 59.38
C SER A 436 6.32 11.66 57.98
N ASP A 437 7.02 10.96 57.09
CA ASP A 437 6.53 10.58 55.76
C ASP A 437 6.17 9.08 55.67
N LEU A 438 6.17 8.39 56.82
CA LEU A 438 5.90 6.96 56.97
C LEU A 438 6.89 6.03 56.24
N GLY A 439 8.14 6.45 56.02
CA GLY A 439 9.19 5.47 55.68
C GLY A 439 10.63 5.98 55.57
N MET A 440 10.82 7.22 55.11
CA MET A 440 12.12 7.86 54.89
C MET A 440 12.46 8.89 55.98
N THR A 441 11.45 9.48 56.62
CA THR A 441 11.55 10.46 57.69
C THR A 441 10.62 10.08 58.83
N GLN A 442 11.08 10.15 60.08
CA GLN A 442 10.27 9.93 61.27
C GLN A 442 10.43 11.09 62.27
N SER A 443 9.30 11.66 62.70
CA SER A 443 9.24 12.75 63.67
C SER A 443 9.55 12.25 65.09
N VAL A 444 10.31 13.03 65.88
CA VAL A 444 10.55 12.73 67.31
C VAL A 444 10.08 13.88 68.20
N ASN A 445 10.65 15.08 68.04
CA ASN A 445 10.29 16.27 68.81
C ASN A 445 10.71 17.56 68.08
N ASP A 446 10.67 18.71 68.76
CA ASP A 446 11.08 20.00 68.19
C ASP A 446 12.59 20.12 67.95
N ASP A 447 13.41 19.33 68.66
CA ASP A 447 14.87 19.38 68.63
C ASP A 447 15.48 18.46 67.57
N PHE A 448 14.82 17.35 67.21
CA PHE A 448 15.33 16.32 66.30
C PHE A 448 14.24 15.56 65.53
N HIS A 449 14.65 15.04 64.36
CA HIS A 449 13.94 13.98 63.62
C HIS A 449 14.94 12.94 63.07
N TRP A 450 14.42 11.77 62.70
CA TRP A 450 15.19 10.70 62.06
C TRP A 450 15.02 10.75 60.55
N VAL A 451 16.13 10.65 59.79
CA VAL A 451 16.12 10.49 58.33
C VAL A 451 16.80 9.16 57.97
N ARG A 452 16.22 8.39 57.04
CA ARG A 452 16.74 7.09 56.62
C ARG A 452 18.08 7.29 55.89
N TYR A 453 19.15 6.71 56.43
CA TYR A 453 20.50 6.82 55.90
C TYR A 453 20.72 5.83 54.76
N ILE A 454 20.16 6.15 53.60
CA ILE A 454 20.34 5.43 52.33
C ILE A 454 20.60 6.39 51.17
N ASP A 455 21.00 5.83 50.04
CA ASP A 455 20.83 6.45 48.73
C ASP A 455 19.33 6.46 48.37
N PRO A 456 18.64 7.62 48.30
CA PRO A 456 17.18 7.64 48.12
C PRO A 456 16.72 7.11 46.76
N ALA A 457 17.62 6.98 45.78
CA ALA A 457 17.32 6.28 44.52
C ALA A 457 17.15 4.75 44.69
N LYS A 458 17.30 4.23 45.92
CA LYS A 458 17.07 2.84 46.32
C LYS A 458 15.94 2.68 47.34
N ALA A 459 15.13 3.72 47.55
CA ALA A 459 13.90 3.58 48.33
C ALA A 459 12.93 2.64 47.60
N ASP A 460 12.26 1.77 48.35
CA ASP A 460 11.22 0.86 47.86
C ASP A 460 10.06 0.76 48.86
N VAL A 461 8.91 0.22 48.42
CA VAL A 461 7.68 0.17 49.23
C VAL A 461 7.83 -0.56 50.57
N THR A 462 8.78 -1.47 50.74
CA THR A 462 8.98 -2.16 52.03
C THR A 462 9.50 -1.19 53.09
N MET A 463 10.25 -0.17 52.69
CA MET A 463 10.73 0.90 53.57
C MET A 463 9.60 1.80 54.10
N PHE A 464 8.41 1.71 53.49
CA PHE A 464 7.16 2.35 53.91
C PHE A 464 6.16 1.35 54.53
N GLY A 465 6.58 0.10 54.79
CA GLY A 465 5.81 -0.91 55.51
C GLY A 465 5.14 -2.01 54.67
N ALA A 466 5.34 -2.02 53.35
CA ALA A 466 4.84 -3.13 52.51
C ALA A 466 5.54 -4.46 52.87
N VAL A 467 4.81 -5.56 52.80
CA VAL A 467 5.33 -6.90 53.08
C VAL A 467 5.21 -7.79 51.84
N ALA A 468 6.34 -8.32 51.39
CA ALA A 468 6.42 -9.21 50.23
C ALA A 468 5.99 -10.66 50.54
N ASP A 469 4.78 -10.85 51.07
CA ASP A 469 4.21 -12.15 51.44
C ASP A 469 3.03 -12.62 50.55
N GLY A 470 2.60 -11.79 49.59
CA GLY A 470 1.48 -12.07 48.68
C GLY A 470 0.08 -11.98 49.30
N THR A 471 -0.06 -11.55 50.56
CA THR A 471 -1.32 -11.57 51.33
C THR A 471 -1.61 -10.31 52.14
N THR A 472 -0.57 -9.66 52.68
CA THR A 472 -0.66 -8.38 53.39
C THR A 472 -0.85 -7.25 52.39
N ASP A 473 -1.94 -6.49 52.53
CA ASP A 473 -2.22 -5.35 51.65
C ASP A 473 -1.16 -4.25 51.79
N CYS A 474 -0.50 -3.89 50.68
CA CYS A 474 0.50 -2.84 50.64
C CYS A 474 -0.04 -1.46 50.24
N ALA A 475 -1.36 -1.27 50.07
CA ALA A 475 -1.95 -0.01 49.60
C ALA A 475 -1.54 1.21 50.44
N ASP A 476 -1.48 1.11 51.77
CA ASP A 476 -1.02 2.21 52.65
C ASP A 476 0.46 2.56 52.43
N ALA A 477 1.33 1.55 52.31
CA ALA A 477 2.76 1.74 52.08
C ALA A 477 3.07 2.32 50.68
N VAL A 478 2.29 1.89 49.68
CA VAL A 478 2.30 2.44 48.32
C VAL A 478 1.83 3.91 48.33
N THR A 479 0.79 4.22 49.10
CA THR A 479 0.28 5.59 49.28
C THR A 479 1.30 6.49 50.00
N ALA A 480 1.97 5.98 51.03
CA ALA A 480 3.05 6.69 51.70
C ALA A 480 4.23 6.98 50.76
N MET A 481 4.69 5.98 50.00
CA MET A 481 5.75 6.17 49.00
C MET A 481 5.33 7.16 47.89
N PHE A 482 4.08 7.11 47.44
CA PHE A 482 3.50 8.05 46.48
C PHE A 482 3.54 9.49 47.00
N ASN A 483 3.07 9.72 48.22
CA ASN A 483 3.09 11.04 48.86
C ASN A 483 4.52 11.54 49.09
N TRP A 484 5.46 10.65 49.47
CA TRP A 484 6.86 10.99 49.65
C TRP A 484 7.54 11.40 48.33
N TYR A 485 7.36 10.66 47.23
CA TYR A 485 8.01 11.01 45.96
C TYR A 485 7.36 12.23 45.30
N THR A 486 6.04 12.42 45.41
CA THR A 486 5.35 13.61 44.87
C THR A 486 5.52 14.87 45.72
N GLY A 487 6.00 14.73 46.97
CA GLY A 487 6.21 15.81 47.92
C GLY A 487 7.08 16.97 47.42
N SER A 488 6.76 18.18 47.89
CA SER A 488 7.49 19.39 47.54
C SER A 488 8.88 19.41 48.15
N GLY A 489 9.90 19.60 47.29
CA GLY A 489 11.31 19.60 47.68
C GLY A 489 12.04 18.26 47.50
N ASN A 490 11.34 17.15 47.23
CA ASN A 490 11.98 15.87 46.97
C ASN A 490 12.65 15.87 45.57
N ILE A 491 13.99 15.89 45.52
CA ILE A 491 14.75 15.86 44.26
C ILE A 491 14.70 14.50 43.55
N PHE A 492 14.20 13.45 44.22
CA PHE A 492 14.04 12.09 43.69
C PHE A 492 12.63 11.80 43.13
N GLN A 493 11.82 12.85 42.89
CA GLN A 493 10.51 12.83 42.22
C GLN A 493 10.40 11.95 40.96
N ARG A 494 11.52 11.54 40.35
CA ARG A 494 11.56 10.70 39.15
C ARG A 494 11.58 9.19 39.42
N ILE A 495 11.75 8.72 40.67
CA ILE A 495 11.79 7.27 40.93
C ILE A 495 10.39 6.65 41.04
N GLY A 496 9.40 7.42 41.49
CA GLY A 496 8.03 6.93 41.64
C GLY A 496 7.85 5.94 42.80
N ILE A 497 6.80 5.12 42.71
CA ILE A 497 6.65 3.90 43.50
C ILE A 497 7.57 2.83 42.91
N GLN A 498 8.43 2.24 43.74
CA GLN A 498 9.34 1.17 43.35
C GLN A 498 9.09 -0.05 44.23
N PHE A 499 8.79 -1.19 43.61
CA PHE A 499 8.73 -2.49 44.30
C PHE A 499 10.05 -3.24 44.12
N PRO A 500 10.51 -3.99 45.15
CA PRO A 500 11.60 -4.95 45.01
C PRO A 500 11.06 -6.29 44.45
N ALA A 501 11.92 -7.31 44.39
CA ALA A 501 11.48 -8.68 44.08
C ALA A 501 10.60 -9.24 45.21
N GLY A 502 9.59 -10.04 44.85
CA GLY A 502 8.65 -10.65 45.79
C GLY A 502 7.20 -10.59 45.29
N GLU A 503 6.28 -11.08 46.11
CA GLU A 503 4.84 -11.03 45.84
C GLU A 503 4.15 -10.10 46.85
N PHE A 504 3.28 -9.22 46.37
CA PHE A 504 2.57 -8.24 47.19
C PHE A 504 1.07 -8.32 46.91
N ALA A 505 0.25 -8.32 47.96
CA ALA A 505 -1.19 -8.06 47.78
C ALA A 505 -1.41 -6.54 47.77
N ILE A 506 -2.28 -6.06 46.90
CA ILE A 506 -2.60 -4.63 46.81
C ILE A 506 -4.11 -4.44 46.54
N SER A 507 -4.74 -3.60 47.36
CA SER A 507 -6.10 -3.10 47.10
C SER A 507 -6.06 -1.82 46.27
N SER A 508 -6.59 -0.70 46.75
CA SER A 508 -6.65 0.58 46.03
C SER A 508 -5.86 1.69 46.73
N MET A 509 -4.96 2.33 46.01
CA MET A 509 -4.41 3.62 46.40
C MET A 509 -5.54 4.68 46.36
N PRO A 510 -5.64 5.62 47.33
CA PRO A 510 -6.62 6.69 47.28
C PRO A 510 -6.55 7.49 45.97
N ALA A 511 -7.71 7.70 45.34
CA ALA A 511 -7.81 8.34 44.02
C ALA A 511 -7.21 9.77 44.02
N SER A 512 -6.36 10.05 43.03
CA SER A 512 -5.70 11.36 42.92
C SER A 512 -6.67 12.43 42.42
N THR A 513 -6.98 13.43 43.25
CA THR A 513 -7.87 14.55 42.90
C THR A 513 -7.15 15.77 42.31
N THR A 514 -5.82 15.77 42.31
CA THR A 514 -4.96 16.86 41.82
C THR A 514 -4.06 16.36 40.72
N GLN A 515 -3.93 17.13 39.63
CA GLN A 515 -3.03 16.78 38.52
C GLN A 515 -1.57 16.80 38.98
N ILE A 516 -0.89 15.66 38.89
CA ILE A 516 0.56 15.55 39.09
C ILE A 516 1.29 15.56 37.74
N PRO A 517 2.57 16.00 37.69
CA PRO A 517 3.35 15.91 36.47
C PRO A 517 3.52 14.47 36.01
N MET A 518 3.98 13.58 36.89
CA MET A 518 4.34 12.22 36.52
C MET A 518 3.88 11.20 37.56
N PHE A 519 3.16 10.17 37.10
CA PHE A 519 2.99 8.92 37.85
C PHE A 519 4.06 7.92 37.40
N ARG A 520 4.71 7.24 38.34
CA ARG A 520 5.58 6.11 38.04
C ARG A 520 5.38 5.02 39.08
N CYS A 521 5.17 3.79 38.62
CA CYS A 521 5.00 2.62 39.47
C CYS A 521 5.61 1.41 38.78
N VAL A 522 6.72 0.87 39.28
CA VAL A 522 7.42 -0.25 38.62
C VAL A 522 7.92 -1.31 39.59
N GLY A 523 7.95 -2.55 39.11
CA GLY A 523 8.61 -3.68 39.77
C GLY A 523 10.12 -3.73 39.52
N LEU A 524 10.76 -4.73 40.12
CA LEU A 524 12.16 -5.06 39.83
C LEU A 524 12.24 -5.77 38.47
N GLY A 525 12.74 -5.04 37.47
CA GLY A 525 12.85 -5.51 36.10
C GLY A 525 14.05 -6.42 35.86
N HIS A 526 13.89 -7.29 34.87
CA HIS A 526 15.00 -7.91 34.13
C HIS A 526 15.03 -7.35 32.70
N ASP A 527 16.23 -7.04 32.21
CA ASP A 527 16.49 -6.23 31.02
C ASP A 527 16.01 -6.84 29.69
N GLN A 528 15.38 -8.02 29.70
CA GLN A 528 15.32 -8.93 28.54
C GLN A 528 13.95 -9.55 28.25
N LEU A 529 13.13 -9.90 29.25
CA LEU A 529 11.94 -10.76 29.07
C LEU A 529 10.73 -10.30 29.90
N GLY A 530 9.76 -9.65 29.27
CA GLY A 530 8.57 -9.09 29.93
C GLY A 530 7.60 -10.08 30.60
N TYR A 531 7.80 -11.40 30.40
CA TYR A 531 7.03 -12.46 31.08
C TYR A 531 7.70 -13.02 32.35
N ASN A 532 8.96 -12.66 32.63
CA ASN A 532 9.73 -13.19 33.77
C ASN A 532 10.13 -12.07 34.75
N ASN A 533 9.14 -11.27 35.17
CA ASN A 533 9.32 -10.19 36.14
C ASN A 533 9.51 -10.74 37.56
N ALA A 534 10.39 -10.11 38.35
CA ALA A 534 10.72 -10.54 39.71
C ALA A 534 9.73 -10.03 40.78
N THR A 535 8.83 -9.12 40.41
CA THR A 535 7.74 -8.61 41.28
C THR A 535 6.39 -9.13 40.79
N ARG A 536 5.56 -9.66 41.69
CA ARG A 536 4.14 -9.98 41.46
C ARG A 536 3.23 -9.10 42.31
N LEU A 537 2.16 -8.58 41.72
CA LEU A 537 1.04 -7.95 42.41
C LEU A 537 -0.19 -8.84 42.31
N TRP A 538 -0.78 -9.16 43.46
CA TRP A 538 -2.07 -9.84 43.59
C TRP A 538 -3.16 -8.76 43.81
N LEU A 539 -4.16 -8.70 42.92
CA LEU A 539 -5.21 -7.69 42.99
C LEU A 539 -6.32 -8.11 43.97
N ILE A 540 -6.39 -7.44 45.12
CA ILE A 540 -7.35 -7.70 46.21
C ILE A 540 -8.26 -6.49 46.45
N GLY A 541 -9.15 -6.58 47.44
CA GLY A 541 -10.10 -5.52 47.79
C GLY A 541 -11.49 -5.72 47.18
N ASP A 542 -12.31 -4.68 47.29
CA ASP A 542 -13.73 -4.70 46.93
C ASP A 542 -13.99 -4.80 45.41
N ALA A 543 -15.24 -5.11 45.04
CA ALA A 543 -15.70 -5.08 43.65
C ALA A 543 -15.66 -3.67 43.06
N ASP A 544 -15.37 -3.58 41.76
CA ASP A 544 -15.23 -2.36 40.96
C ASP A 544 -14.16 -1.37 41.48
N SER A 545 -13.31 -1.82 42.40
CA SER A 545 -12.17 -1.06 42.93
C SER A 545 -11.08 -0.85 41.86
N ILE A 546 -10.27 0.19 42.02
CA ILE A 546 -9.21 0.56 41.06
C ILE A 546 -7.88 0.70 41.81
N CYS A 547 -6.96 -0.22 41.55
CA CYS A 547 -5.69 -0.30 42.26
C CYS A 547 -4.88 1.01 42.21
N PHE A 548 -4.87 1.66 41.05
CA PHE A 548 -4.23 2.95 40.81
C PHE A 548 -5.15 3.88 40.00
N ASP A 549 -5.84 4.81 40.67
CA ASP A 549 -6.63 5.86 40.02
C ASP A 549 -5.93 7.23 40.16
N VAL A 550 -5.43 7.75 39.04
CA VAL A 550 -4.52 8.90 39.01
C VAL A 550 -4.96 10.00 38.03
N VAL A 551 -4.35 11.18 38.18
CA VAL A 551 -4.47 12.30 37.23
C VAL A 551 -3.05 12.78 36.93
N ALA A 552 -2.39 12.16 35.94
CA ALA A 552 -0.95 12.29 35.71
C ALA A 552 -0.60 12.55 34.25
N ARG A 553 0.09 13.67 33.95
CA ARG A 553 0.37 14.08 32.54
C ARG A 553 1.33 13.14 31.80
N TRP A 554 2.24 12.51 32.55
CA TRP A 554 3.13 11.44 32.11
C TRP A 554 3.00 10.23 33.04
N THR A 555 2.98 9.02 32.49
CA THR A 555 2.85 7.76 33.24
C THR A 555 3.91 6.74 32.80
N GLU A 556 4.62 6.13 33.76
CA GLU A 556 5.44 4.92 33.54
C GLU A 556 4.96 3.76 34.43
N ILE A 557 4.61 2.62 33.83
CA ILE A 557 4.25 1.39 34.55
C ILE A 557 4.98 0.20 33.92
N GLY A 558 5.54 -0.70 34.73
CA GLY A 558 6.20 -1.88 34.17
C GLY A 558 6.89 -2.81 35.15
N ASN A 559 7.44 -3.89 34.61
CA ASN A 559 8.16 -4.94 35.33
C ASN A 559 7.33 -5.70 36.38
N PHE A 560 6.03 -5.93 36.13
CA PHE A 560 5.16 -6.69 37.04
C PHE A 560 4.62 -7.97 36.42
N GLN A 561 4.44 -9.00 37.25
CA GLN A 561 3.38 -9.98 37.05
C GLN A 561 2.14 -9.44 37.77
N ILE A 562 1.01 -9.29 37.09
CA ILE A 562 -0.28 -8.93 37.70
C ILE A 562 -1.17 -10.19 37.67
N GLN A 563 -1.66 -10.58 38.83
CA GLN A 563 -2.44 -11.79 39.03
C GLN A 563 -3.78 -11.42 39.67
N GLY A 564 -4.87 -11.70 38.96
CA GLY A 564 -6.19 -11.83 39.58
C GLY A 564 -6.39 -13.24 40.14
N ASP A 565 -7.37 -13.41 41.02
CA ASP A 565 -7.52 -14.64 41.82
C ASP A 565 -8.46 -15.69 41.18
N GLY A 566 -8.65 -15.61 39.86
CA GLY A 566 -9.46 -16.57 39.08
C GLY A 566 -8.98 -18.03 39.13
N LEU A 567 -7.74 -18.29 39.54
CA LEU A 567 -7.23 -19.65 39.79
C LEU A 567 -7.66 -20.23 41.15
N ALA A 568 -8.04 -19.39 42.13
CA ALA A 568 -8.70 -19.84 43.36
C ALA A 568 -10.24 -19.89 43.22
N GLY A 569 -10.78 -19.26 42.17
CA GLY A 569 -12.21 -19.18 41.88
C GLY A 569 -12.86 -17.86 42.32
N ASP A 570 -12.08 -16.84 42.66
CA ASP A 570 -12.59 -15.47 42.84
C ASP A 570 -12.82 -14.83 41.46
N THR A 571 -14.05 -14.33 41.24
CA THR A 571 -14.47 -13.66 40.01
C THR A 571 -14.84 -12.19 40.24
N VAL A 572 -14.39 -11.59 41.35
CA VAL A 572 -14.65 -10.18 41.66
C VAL A 572 -13.94 -9.28 40.65
N VAL A 573 -14.70 -8.41 39.99
CA VAL A 573 -14.19 -7.37 39.09
C VAL A 573 -13.32 -6.40 39.90
N ARG A 574 -12.04 -6.30 39.54
CA ARG A 574 -11.07 -5.34 40.07
C ARG A 574 -10.29 -4.74 38.92
N HIS A 575 -10.13 -3.43 38.91
CA HIS A 575 -9.40 -2.70 37.89
C HIS A 575 -7.97 -2.41 38.34
N PHE A 576 -7.02 -2.40 37.40
CA PHE A 576 -5.62 -2.13 37.73
C PHE A 576 -5.27 -0.64 37.66
N PHE A 577 -5.37 -0.01 36.48
CA PHE A 577 -4.95 1.37 36.28
C PHE A 577 -6.01 2.22 35.57
N ARG A 578 -6.23 3.43 36.09
CA ARG A 578 -6.98 4.51 35.43
C ARG A 578 -6.19 5.82 35.53
N ASN A 579 -6.06 6.54 34.41
CA ASN A 579 -5.53 7.89 34.39
C ASN A 579 -6.57 8.85 33.82
N SER A 580 -7.18 9.63 34.71
CA SER A 580 -8.32 10.51 34.44
C SER A 580 -7.91 11.94 34.08
N VAL A 581 -6.66 12.17 33.66
CA VAL A 581 -6.22 13.50 33.19
C VAL A 581 -6.72 13.77 31.78
N THR A 582 -7.43 14.88 31.61
CA THR A 582 -7.93 15.35 30.31
C THR A 582 -6.87 16.19 29.58
N GLN A 583 -7.16 16.55 28.33
CA GLN A 583 -6.36 17.47 27.51
C GLN A 583 -4.94 16.96 27.21
N GLY A 584 -4.85 15.65 26.98
CA GLY A 584 -3.66 14.94 26.55
C GLY A 584 -2.94 14.21 27.67
N GLN A 585 -2.67 12.92 27.50
CA GLN A 585 -1.78 12.14 28.38
C GLN A 585 -0.72 11.34 27.62
N HIS A 586 0.40 11.07 28.29
CA HIS A 586 1.46 10.19 27.79
C HIS A 586 1.63 8.98 28.70
N VAL A 587 1.60 7.77 28.17
CA VAL A 587 1.64 6.53 28.98
C VAL A 587 2.64 5.54 28.42
N ARG A 588 3.49 4.98 29.28
CA ARG A 588 4.45 3.94 28.92
C ARG A 588 4.24 2.70 29.79
N VAL A 589 3.65 1.66 29.20
CA VAL A 589 3.50 0.33 29.79
C VAL A 589 4.54 -0.61 29.19
N PHE A 590 5.37 -1.24 30.01
CA PHE A 590 6.43 -2.12 29.52
C PHE A 590 6.69 -3.33 30.41
N ASN A 591 7.10 -4.45 29.82
CA ASN A 591 7.45 -5.69 30.54
C ASN A 591 6.35 -6.11 31.52
N MET A 592 5.18 -6.51 31.03
CA MET A 592 4.03 -6.89 31.87
C MET A 592 3.59 -8.31 31.57
N TYR A 593 3.28 -9.08 32.62
CA TYR A 593 2.63 -10.38 32.52
C TYR A 593 1.33 -10.36 33.30
N ILE A 594 0.17 -10.52 32.65
CA ILE A 594 -1.15 -10.30 33.23
C ILE A 594 -1.97 -11.57 33.12
N GLN A 595 -2.57 -12.04 34.23
CA GLN A 595 -3.30 -13.30 34.27
C GLN A 595 -4.57 -13.24 35.14
N ASP A 596 -5.63 -13.91 34.70
CA ASP A 596 -6.84 -14.22 35.49
C ASP A 596 -7.59 -12.97 36.02
N VAL A 597 -7.67 -11.93 35.20
CA VAL A 597 -8.16 -10.58 35.58
C VAL A 597 -9.61 -10.33 35.14
N TYR A 598 -10.45 -9.91 36.09
CA TYR A 598 -11.88 -9.72 35.87
C TYR A 598 -12.31 -8.29 35.51
N GLY A 599 -11.43 -7.29 35.69
CA GLY A 599 -11.70 -5.90 35.33
C GLY A 599 -10.62 -5.28 34.46
N ARG A 600 -10.95 -4.14 33.86
CA ARG A 600 -10.09 -3.34 32.98
C ARG A 600 -8.68 -3.11 33.54
N MET A 601 -7.68 -3.38 32.71
CA MET A 601 -6.27 -3.26 33.13
C MET A 601 -5.72 -1.84 32.95
N PHE A 602 -5.90 -1.23 31.77
CA PHE A 602 -5.43 0.12 31.49
C PHE A 602 -6.58 0.97 30.93
N GLN A 603 -7.00 1.98 31.68
CA GLN A 603 -8.10 2.90 31.34
C GLN A 603 -7.54 4.31 31.13
N LEU A 604 -7.51 4.77 29.88
CA LEU A 604 -6.94 6.05 29.48
C LEU A 604 -8.01 6.98 28.87
N ILE A 605 -7.77 8.29 28.95
CA ILE A 605 -8.60 9.33 28.32
C ILE A 605 -7.71 10.39 27.66
N ASP A 606 -8.08 10.90 26.49
CA ASP A 606 -7.29 11.88 25.73
C ASP A 606 -5.82 11.45 25.54
N SER A 607 -5.54 10.24 25.03
CA SER A 607 -4.16 9.83 24.75
C SER A 607 -3.53 10.75 23.69
N LEU A 608 -2.28 11.18 23.93
CA LEU A 608 -1.45 11.88 22.94
C LEU A 608 -0.36 10.99 22.34
N ASP A 609 0.20 10.09 23.15
CA ASP A 609 1.24 9.12 22.79
C ASP A 609 1.31 8.10 23.93
N SER A 610 0.82 6.88 23.69
CA SER A 610 0.79 5.82 24.70
C SER A 610 1.30 4.49 24.15
N LYS A 611 2.37 3.98 24.74
CA LYS A 611 3.11 2.80 24.25
C LYS A 611 3.02 1.63 25.21
N PHE A 612 2.59 0.49 24.69
CA PHE A 612 2.52 -0.80 25.34
C PHE A 612 3.55 -1.74 24.68
N SER A 613 4.51 -2.24 25.44
CA SER A 613 5.63 -3.02 24.87
C SER A 613 6.00 -4.23 25.74
N GLN A 614 6.10 -5.42 25.14
CA GLN A 614 6.26 -6.68 25.89
C GLN A 614 5.15 -6.86 26.94
N VAL A 615 3.89 -6.75 26.50
CA VAL A 615 2.71 -7.04 27.34
C VAL A 615 2.19 -8.42 26.97
N TYR A 616 2.27 -9.34 27.91
CA TYR A 616 1.78 -10.71 27.80
C TYR A 616 0.55 -10.84 28.70
N ALA A 617 -0.63 -11.06 28.13
CA ALA A 617 -1.88 -11.09 28.88
C ALA A 617 -2.67 -12.37 28.57
N GLN A 618 -3.29 -12.98 29.59
CA GLN A 618 -4.12 -14.16 29.38
C GLN A 618 -5.28 -14.29 30.37
N ARG A 619 -6.39 -14.89 29.92
CA ARG A 619 -7.59 -15.16 30.76
C ARG A 619 -8.14 -13.90 31.42
N GLY A 620 -8.37 -12.85 30.62
CA GLY A 620 -9.07 -11.64 31.05
C GLY A 620 -10.56 -11.66 30.69
N HIS A 621 -11.39 -10.97 31.47
CA HIS A 621 -12.85 -10.90 31.26
C HIS A 621 -13.38 -9.49 30.90
N ASP A 622 -12.49 -8.49 30.75
CA ASP A 622 -12.79 -7.10 30.37
C ASP A 622 -11.54 -6.53 29.65
N ASN A 623 -11.57 -5.26 29.23
CA ASN A 623 -10.53 -4.66 28.38
C ASN A 623 -9.12 -4.75 28.98
N LEU A 624 -8.16 -5.27 28.21
CA LEU A 624 -6.73 -5.06 28.49
C LEU A 624 -6.39 -3.58 28.36
N ILE A 625 -6.89 -2.92 27.31
CA ILE A 625 -6.74 -1.48 27.09
C ILE A 625 -8.09 -0.88 26.71
N ARG A 626 -8.59 0.06 27.52
CA ARG A 626 -9.72 0.94 27.19
C ARG A 626 -9.20 2.36 27.03
N VAL A 627 -9.52 3.01 25.91
CA VAL A 627 -9.17 4.41 25.65
C VAL A 627 -10.42 5.14 25.15
N LEU A 628 -10.66 6.33 25.70
CA LEU A 628 -11.75 7.24 25.30
C LEU A 628 -11.20 8.67 25.15
N ALA A 629 -12.08 9.63 24.89
CA ALA A 629 -11.80 11.07 24.96
C ALA A 629 -12.74 11.77 25.96
N SER A 630 -12.41 12.99 26.38
CA SER A 630 -13.15 13.73 27.41
C SER A 630 -14.25 14.64 26.88
N GLY A 631 -14.17 15.05 25.61
CA GLY A 631 -15.02 16.08 25.02
C GLY A 631 -14.69 17.50 25.48
N GLU A 632 -13.81 17.70 26.47
CA GLU A 632 -13.33 19.03 26.86
C GLU A 632 -12.62 19.68 25.66
N LEU A 633 -12.81 20.98 25.43
CA LEU A 633 -12.07 21.76 24.41
C LEU A 633 -11.95 21.11 23.00
N SER A 634 -12.91 20.26 22.61
CA SER A 634 -12.89 19.45 21.38
C SER A 634 -11.82 18.34 21.33
N TRP A 635 -11.42 17.79 22.47
CA TRP A 635 -10.76 16.48 22.55
C TRP A 635 -11.81 15.37 22.32
N ASP A 636 -11.92 14.89 21.08
CA ASP A 636 -12.93 13.92 20.61
C ASP A 636 -12.34 12.60 20.07
N HIS A 637 -11.02 12.51 19.97
CA HIS A 637 -10.24 11.36 19.52
C HIS A 637 -9.06 11.10 20.47
N SER A 638 -8.43 9.93 20.35
CA SER A 638 -7.15 9.63 21.00
C SER A 638 -6.05 9.42 19.96
N THR A 639 -4.82 9.75 20.30
CA THR A 639 -3.68 9.77 19.37
C THR A 639 -2.58 8.79 19.79
N ALA A 640 -1.92 8.21 18.78
CA ALA A 640 -0.66 7.47 18.86
C ALA A 640 -0.62 6.40 19.96
N ILE A 641 -1.55 5.46 19.91
CA ILE A 641 -1.43 4.19 20.65
C ILE A 641 -0.48 3.26 19.87
N GLU A 642 0.64 2.85 20.49
CA GLU A 642 1.52 1.80 19.97
C GLU A 642 1.42 0.53 20.85
N ILE A 643 1.16 -0.63 20.23
CA ILE A 643 1.21 -1.94 20.89
C ILE A 643 2.27 -2.80 20.19
N SER A 644 3.26 -3.29 20.95
CA SER A 644 4.49 -3.85 20.35
C SER A 644 5.03 -5.09 21.07
N ASN A 645 5.32 -6.16 20.32
CA ASN A 645 5.91 -7.41 20.82
C ASN A 645 5.10 -8.04 21.98
N SER A 646 3.79 -8.09 21.80
CA SER A 646 2.80 -8.45 22.83
C SER A 646 1.97 -9.66 22.41
N THR A 647 1.53 -10.47 23.37
CA THR A 647 0.69 -11.66 23.13
C THR A 647 -0.48 -11.66 24.10
N ILE A 648 -1.70 -11.74 23.56
CA ILE A 648 -2.94 -11.76 24.33
C ILE A 648 -3.70 -13.05 24.03
N GLN A 649 -3.99 -13.84 25.06
CA GLN A 649 -4.59 -15.17 24.92
C GLN A 649 -5.89 -15.33 25.74
N SER A 650 -6.90 -15.98 25.18
CA SER A 650 -8.07 -16.46 25.95
C SER A 650 -8.83 -15.38 26.74
N PHE A 651 -8.98 -14.16 26.18
CA PHE A 651 -9.88 -13.16 26.78
C PHE A 651 -11.34 -13.44 26.41
N VAL A 652 -12.22 -13.45 27.41
CA VAL A 652 -13.60 -13.93 27.31
C VAL A 652 -14.58 -12.80 27.65
N GLY A 653 -14.81 -11.92 26.66
CA GLY A 653 -15.77 -10.82 26.72
C GLY A 653 -17.15 -11.21 26.15
N THR A 654 -18.18 -10.48 26.54
CA THR A 654 -19.58 -10.69 26.13
C THR A 654 -19.98 -9.90 24.87
N SER A 655 -19.25 -8.84 24.55
CA SER A 655 -19.47 -7.94 23.41
C SER A 655 -18.15 -7.34 22.91
N ASP A 656 -18.22 -6.49 21.87
CA ASP A 656 -17.06 -5.73 21.41
C ASP A 656 -16.68 -4.54 22.32
N GLN A 657 -17.51 -4.18 23.31
CA GLN A 657 -17.17 -3.15 24.32
C GLN A 657 -16.25 -3.66 25.44
N ASP A 658 -16.31 -4.95 25.77
CA ASP A 658 -15.55 -5.64 26.82
C ASP A 658 -14.52 -6.64 26.25
N GLY A 659 -14.27 -6.57 24.93
CA GLY A 659 -13.17 -7.27 24.26
C GLY A 659 -11.77 -6.75 24.65
N VAL A 660 -10.73 -7.43 24.19
CA VAL A 660 -9.31 -7.16 24.55
C VAL A 660 -8.93 -5.68 24.43
N PHE A 661 -9.27 -5.06 23.30
CA PHE A 661 -9.00 -3.66 23.02
C PHE A 661 -10.31 -2.90 22.76
N PHE A 662 -10.57 -1.85 23.52
CA PHE A 662 -11.62 -0.89 23.22
C PHE A 662 -10.96 0.49 23.04
N ILE A 663 -10.55 0.76 21.80
CA ILE A 663 -9.74 1.92 21.42
C ILE A 663 -10.36 2.57 20.16
N PRO A 664 -11.65 2.96 20.21
CA PRO A 664 -12.34 3.59 19.10
C PRO A 664 -11.75 4.98 18.79
N HIS A 665 -12.00 5.45 17.58
CA HIS A 665 -11.62 6.78 17.08
C HIS A 665 -10.16 7.17 17.39
N CYS A 666 -9.24 6.20 17.33
CA CYS A 666 -7.84 6.42 17.65
C CYS A 666 -6.98 6.58 16.39
N THR A 667 -6.27 7.71 16.28
CA THR A 667 -5.52 8.12 15.09
C THR A 667 -4.00 7.99 15.24
N GLN A 668 -3.28 7.89 14.12
CA GLN A 668 -1.83 7.65 14.05
C GLN A 668 -1.35 6.47 14.92
N ALA A 669 -2.20 5.46 15.13
CA ALA A 669 -1.95 4.32 16.00
C ALA A 669 -1.28 3.15 15.24
N MET A 670 -0.66 2.21 15.96
CA MET A 670 0.01 1.07 15.34
C MET A 670 0.09 -0.18 16.23
N MET A 671 0.17 -1.34 15.55
CA MET A 671 0.54 -2.62 16.17
C MET A 671 1.76 -3.19 15.47
N TRP A 672 2.74 -3.68 16.24
CA TRP A 672 3.98 -4.26 15.70
C TRP A 672 4.33 -5.60 16.37
N ASN A 673 4.27 -6.70 15.63
CA ASN A 673 4.50 -8.06 16.14
C ASN A 673 3.60 -8.34 17.37
N VAL A 674 2.29 -8.42 17.13
CA VAL A 674 1.27 -8.62 18.17
C VAL A 674 0.48 -9.88 17.86
N TRP A 675 0.15 -10.65 18.89
CA TRP A 675 -0.64 -11.88 18.79
C TRP A 675 -1.92 -11.73 19.62
N ILE A 676 -3.08 -12.05 19.03
CA ILE A 676 -4.38 -12.10 19.69
C ILE A 676 -5.00 -13.45 19.38
N GLU A 677 -5.13 -14.32 20.37
CA GLU A 677 -5.49 -15.72 20.14
C GLU A 677 -6.49 -16.28 21.17
N PHE A 678 -7.38 -17.17 20.72
CA PHE A 678 -8.46 -17.77 21.51
C PHE A 678 -9.37 -16.76 22.24
N CYS A 679 -9.42 -15.50 21.80
CA CYS A 679 -10.22 -14.45 22.42
C CYS A 679 -11.64 -14.41 21.83
N ASP A 680 -12.66 -14.22 22.67
CA ASP A 680 -14.04 -14.09 22.18
C ASP A 680 -14.23 -12.80 21.38
N TYR A 681 -13.65 -11.68 21.85
CA TYR A 681 -13.65 -10.40 21.15
C TYR A 681 -12.23 -9.79 21.15
N PRO A 682 -11.51 -9.82 20.02
CA PRO A 682 -10.23 -9.13 19.83
C PRO A 682 -10.31 -7.60 20.04
N GLY A 683 -11.49 -7.00 19.84
CA GLY A 683 -11.75 -5.61 20.21
C GLY A 683 -12.53 -4.79 19.18
N ASN A 684 -12.69 -3.51 19.51
CA ASN A 684 -13.25 -2.46 18.66
C ASN A 684 -12.24 -1.30 18.55
N LEU A 685 -11.82 -1.03 17.30
CA LEU A 685 -10.86 0.02 16.92
C LEU A 685 -11.46 0.94 15.84
N THR A 686 -12.79 0.97 15.70
CA THR A 686 -13.51 1.66 14.61
C THR A 686 -13.20 3.15 14.52
N ASN A 687 -13.40 3.73 13.33
CA ASN A 687 -13.10 5.15 13.01
C ASN A 687 -11.62 5.57 13.17
N GLY A 688 -10.72 4.64 13.51
CA GLY A 688 -9.32 4.96 13.78
C GLY A 688 -8.47 5.24 12.53
N GLU A 689 -7.16 5.29 12.76
CA GLU A 689 -6.09 5.23 11.76
C GLU A 689 -4.99 4.33 12.32
N TRP A 690 -4.81 3.15 11.70
CA TRP A 690 -3.99 2.06 12.26
C TRP A 690 -3.01 1.48 11.24
N ALA A 691 -1.72 1.47 11.61
CA ALA A 691 -0.67 0.74 10.92
C ALA A 691 -0.42 -0.62 11.60
N LEU A 692 -0.81 -1.72 10.97
CA LEU A 692 -0.68 -3.08 11.52
C LEU A 692 0.47 -3.83 10.84
N HIS A 693 1.53 -4.13 11.58
CA HIS A 693 2.70 -4.86 11.11
C HIS A 693 2.82 -6.21 11.81
N SER A 694 2.55 -7.30 11.08
CA SER A 694 2.57 -8.67 11.62
C SER A 694 1.68 -8.83 12.86
N LEU A 695 0.42 -8.39 12.76
CA LEU A 695 -0.63 -8.81 13.69
C LEU A 695 -1.04 -10.26 13.34
N ALA A 696 -0.92 -11.16 14.30
CA ALA A 696 -1.41 -12.52 14.23
C ALA A 696 -2.74 -12.65 14.98
N MET A 697 -3.73 -13.24 14.33
CA MET A 697 -5.04 -13.57 14.88
C MET A 697 -5.29 -15.06 14.71
N GLU A 698 -5.50 -15.78 15.81
CA GLU A 698 -5.71 -17.24 15.78
C GLU A 698 -6.86 -17.68 16.69
N SER A 699 -7.79 -18.47 16.18
CA SER A 699 -8.89 -19.09 16.93
C SER A 699 -9.82 -18.14 17.70
N ASN A 700 -9.90 -16.86 17.31
CA ASN A 700 -10.82 -15.89 17.91
C ASN A 700 -12.28 -16.12 17.47
N THR A 701 -13.23 -15.88 18.37
CA THR A 701 -14.67 -16.13 18.11
C THR A 701 -15.28 -15.05 17.22
N ASN A 702 -15.07 -13.78 17.56
CA ASN A 702 -15.52 -12.61 16.81
C ASN A 702 -14.31 -11.88 16.17
N PRO A 703 -14.52 -11.07 15.12
CA PRO A 703 -13.43 -10.34 14.48
C PRO A 703 -12.92 -9.17 15.33
N LEU A 704 -11.75 -8.65 14.97
CA LEU A 704 -11.30 -7.32 15.38
C LEU A 704 -12.08 -6.29 14.54
N TYR A 705 -12.98 -5.54 15.18
CA TYR A 705 -13.84 -4.58 14.48
C TYR A 705 -13.08 -3.30 14.14
N MET A 706 -12.89 -3.07 12.84
CA MET A 706 -12.17 -1.95 12.24
C MET A 706 -12.98 -1.31 11.09
N GLY A 707 -14.31 -1.37 11.19
CA GLY A 707 -15.22 -0.57 10.35
C GLY A 707 -14.81 0.90 10.30
N GLN A 708 -14.90 1.50 9.11
CA GLN A 708 -14.58 2.92 8.84
C GLN A 708 -13.15 3.35 9.25
N THR A 709 -12.25 2.39 9.49
CA THR A 709 -10.89 2.65 9.95
C THR A 709 -9.93 2.85 8.78
N ARG A 710 -9.07 3.86 8.87
CA ARG A 710 -7.96 4.09 7.94
C ARG A 710 -6.89 3.03 8.18
N LEU A 711 -6.97 1.91 7.47
CA LEU A 711 -6.17 0.71 7.74
C LEU A 711 -5.01 0.56 6.74
N ALA A 712 -3.78 0.54 7.27
CA ALA A 712 -2.60 0.10 6.54
C ALA A 712 -2.06 -1.19 7.19
N GLN A 713 -2.23 -2.34 6.55
CA GLN A 713 -1.79 -3.64 7.10
C GLN A 713 -0.69 -4.30 6.26
N TYR A 714 0.31 -4.86 6.95
CA TYR A 714 1.49 -5.50 6.37
C TYR A 714 1.77 -6.85 7.02
N SER A 715 1.74 -7.91 6.22
CA SER A 715 2.05 -9.30 6.65
C SER A 715 1.27 -9.79 7.88
N CYS A 716 0.06 -9.27 8.13
CA CYS A 716 -0.83 -9.79 9.17
C CYS A 716 -1.37 -11.19 8.77
N SER A 717 -1.72 -12.01 9.75
CA SER A 717 -2.18 -13.39 9.53
C SER A 717 -3.43 -13.72 10.33
N ASN A 718 -4.48 -14.20 9.65
CA ASN A 718 -5.58 -14.93 10.28
C ASN A 718 -5.46 -16.42 9.88
N ALA A 719 -5.04 -17.28 10.81
CA ALA A 719 -4.80 -18.70 10.49
C ALA A 719 -6.09 -19.54 10.60
N ASN A 720 -6.95 -19.19 11.56
CA ASN A 720 -8.16 -19.90 11.96
C ASN A 720 -9.04 -18.94 12.79
N GLY A 721 -10.36 -19.13 12.76
CA GLY A 721 -11.30 -18.23 13.44
C GLY A 721 -11.49 -16.89 12.72
N ALA A 722 -12.01 -15.91 13.45
CA ALA A 722 -12.33 -14.59 12.93
C ALA A 722 -11.10 -13.66 12.90
N GLY A 723 -10.94 -12.94 11.79
CA GLY A 723 -9.83 -12.01 11.53
C GLY A 723 -10.22 -10.55 11.77
N ILE A 724 -9.75 -9.65 10.90
CA ILE A 724 -10.12 -8.23 10.93
C ILE A 724 -11.42 -8.03 10.14
N ASP A 725 -12.40 -7.34 10.71
CA ASP A 725 -13.62 -6.91 10.00
C ASP A 725 -13.62 -5.39 9.79
N ILE A 726 -13.37 -5.01 8.54
CA ILE A 726 -13.35 -3.64 8.01
C ILE A 726 -14.74 -3.16 7.52
N THR A 727 -15.76 -4.03 7.55
CA THR A 727 -17.04 -3.83 6.88
C THR A 727 -18.21 -3.54 7.83
N THR A 728 -18.27 -4.22 8.97
CA THR A 728 -19.32 -3.98 9.96
C THR A 728 -19.08 -2.65 10.66
N ASP A 729 -20.05 -1.74 10.58
CA ASP A 729 -20.02 -0.52 11.38
C ASP A 729 -20.30 -0.87 12.86
N LYS A 730 -19.30 -0.58 13.70
CA LYS A 730 -19.31 -0.71 15.15
C LYS A 730 -18.90 0.62 15.80
N SER A 731 -19.19 1.73 15.13
CA SER A 731 -18.96 3.08 15.64
C SER A 731 -19.56 3.26 17.03
N VAL A 732 -18.79 3.90 17.90
CA VAL A 732 -19.16 4.26 19.26
C VAL A 732 -18.76 5.70 19.50
N ASN A 733 -19.56 6.41 20.27
CA ASN A 733 -19.26 7.76 20.71
C ASN A 733 -18.00 7.72 21.57
N ASN A 734 -16.93 8.35 21.11
CA ASN A 734 -15.62 8.22 21.78
C ASN A 734 -15.56 8.91 23.16
N ILE A 735 -16.60 9.63 23.59
CA ILE A 735 -16.66 10.21 24.94
C ILE A 735 -17.34 9.24 25.93
N THR A 736 -18.44 8.59 25.53
CA THR A 736 -19.19 7.68 26.41
C THR A 736 -18.83 6.20 26.23
N GLY A 737 -18.35 5.81 25.06
CA GLY A 737 -18.20 4.42 24.63
C GLY A 737 -19.50 3.77 24.11
N GLU A 738 -20.62 4.49 24.08
CA GLU A 738 -21.91 3.95 23.63
C GLU A 738 -22.05 3.94 22.10
N PRO A 739 -22.81 3.01 21.49
CA PRO A 739 -22.96 2.92 20.03
C PRO A 739 -23.50 4.21 19.38
N GLU A 740 -22.87 4.64 18.28
CA GLU A 740 -23.33 5.76 17.45
C GLU A 740 -23.20 5.46 15.95
N THR A 741 -23.67 6.35 15.09
CA THR A 741 -23.40 6.31 13.65
C THR A 741 -22.10 7.02 13.32
N ASN A 742 -21.25 6.45 12.45
CA ASN A 742 -20.00 7.08 12.02
C ASN A 742 -20.16 8.58 11.66
N THR A 743 -19.30 9.41 12.26
CA THR A 743 -19.26 10.87 12.10
C THR A 743 -18.14 11.37 11.17
N LEU A 744 -17.20 10.49 10.77
CA LEU A 744 -16.09 10.84 9.89
C LEU A 744 -16.52 11.01 8.41
N SER A 745 -15.78 11.85 7.69
CA SER A 745 -16.01 12.09 6.27
C SER A 745 -15.62 10.89 5.43
N SER A 746 -16.46 10.54 4.44
CA SER A 746 -16.18 9.48 3.47
C SER A 746 -14.97 9.74 2.56
N TYR A 747 -14.44 10.98 2.53
CA TYR A 747 -13.16 11.29 1.86
C TYR A 747 -11.94 10.75 2.60
N GLU A 748 -12.04 10.54 3.93
CA GLU A 748 -10.96 9.99 4.76
C GLU A 748 -10.96 8.45 4.78
N ALA A 749 -12.03 7.83 4.30
CA ALA A 749 -12.18 6.37 4.32
C ALA A 749 -11.31 5.71 3.24
N GLY A 750 -10.46 4.76 3.67
CA GLY A 750 -9.62 3.99 2.75
C GLY A 750 -8.78 2.94 3.47
N GLN A 751 -8.33 1.94 2.72
CA GLN A 751 -7.45 0.90 3.27
C GLN A 751 -6.46 0.36 2.23
N VAL A 752 -5.30 -0.10 2.72
CA VAL A 752 -4.28 -0.80 1.94
C VAL A 752 -3.73 -1.99 2.72
N SER A 753 -3.69 -3.15 2.06
CA SER A 753 -3.25 -4.42 2.62
C SER A 753 -2.13 -5.00 1.76
N ILE A 754 -0.94 -5.16 2.33
CA ILE A 754 0.28 -5.56 1.62
C ILE A 754 0.77 -6.91 2.16
N TYR A 755 0.71 -7.93 1.30
CA TYR A 755 1.14 -9.29 1.61
C TYR A 755 2.11 -9.82 0.54
N SER A 756 2.84 -10.88 0.86
CA SER A 756 3.73 -11.59 -0.07
C SER A 756 3.02 -12.14 -1.32
N HIS A 757 1.69 -12.33 -1.25
CA HIS A 757 0.85 -12.84 -2.34
C HIS A 757 0.04 -11.75 -3.08
N GLY A 758 0.11 -10.47 -2.68
CA GLY A 758 -0.65 -9.41 -3.35
C GLY A 758 -0.80 -8.13 -2.54
N ILE A 759 -1.20 -7.06 -3.24
CA ILE A 759 -1.62 -5.79 -2.66
C ILE A 759 -3.12 -5.63 -2.91
N TYR A 760 -3.88 -5.33 -1.87
CA TYR A 760 -5.32 -5.10 -1.90
C TYR A 760 -5.60 -3.70 -1.38
N ALA A 761 -6.17 -2.84 -2.21
CA ALA A 761 -6.40 -1.45 -1.88
C ALA A 761 -7.85 -1.07 -2.17
N ASN A 762 -8.53 -0.53 -1.16
CA ASN A 762 -9.73 0.29 -1.35
C ASN A 762 -9.29 1.75 -1.20
N ALA A 763 -8.53 2.21 -2.18
CA ALA A 763 -7.87 3.51 -2.25
C ALA A 763 -7.49 3.82 -3.70
N SER A 764 -7.09 5.06 -4.00
CA SER A 764 -6.59 5.44 -5.32
C SER A 764 -5.21 4.83 -5.60
N LEU A 765 -5.09 4.11 -6.72
CA LEU A 765 -3.81 3.59 -7.21
C LEU A 765 -3.34 4.37 -8.44
N GLN A 766 -2.22 5.09 -8.31
CA GLN A 766 -1.52 5.69 -9.45
C GLN A 766 -0.26 4.87 -9.77
N GLU A 767 -0.36 3.98 -10.77
CA GLU A 767 0.77 3.21 -11.28
C GLU A 767 1.43 3.89 -12.50
N SER A 768 2.75 3.76 -12.63
CA SER A 768 3.50 4.33 -13.77
C SER A 768 3.71 3.34 -14.93
N LEU A 769 3.42 2.03 -14.76
CA LEU A 769 3.80 1.01 -15.75
C LEU A 769 2.99 -0.30 -15.64
N HIS A 770 2.05 -0.49 -16.58
CA HIS A 770 1.10 -1.62 -16.59
C HIS A 770 1.66 -2.95 -17.15
N TYR A 771 2.67 -3.58 -16.55
CA TYR A 771 3.05 -4.96 -16.92
C TYR A 771 3.52 -5.82 -15.75
N THR A 772 3.36 -7.14 -15.87
CA THR A 772 4.03 -8.10 -14.97
C THR A 772 5.52 -8.12 -15.26
N GLY A 773 6.35 -8.44 -14.25
CA GLY A 773 7.80 -8.64 -14.43
C GLY A 773 8.21 -9.86 -15.26
N LYS A 774 7.35 -10.33 -16.18
CA LYS A 774 7.52 -11.50 -17.03
C LYS A 774 7.56 -11.06 -18.49
N MET A 775 8.69 -11.33 -19.13
CA MET A 775 8.99 -10.96 -20.52
C MET A 775 9.74 -12.09 -21.22
N TYR A 776 9.67 -12.13 -22.54
CA TYR A 776 10.54 -12.98 -23.38
C TYR A 776 11.06 -12.19 -24.58
N SER A 777 12.28 -12.47 -25.04
CA SER A 777 13.03 -11.66 -26.01
C SER A 777 13.60 -12.50 -27.15
N ASN A 778 12.82 -12.78 -28.19
CA ASN A 778 13.30 -13.37 -29.44
C ASN A 778 13.96 -12.31 -30.37
N SER A 779 14.80 -11.46 -29.78
CA SER A 779 15.43 -10.34 -30.49
C SER A 779 16.69 -10.72 -31.27
N GLY A 780 17.23 -11.93 -31.05
CA GLY A 780 18.47 -12.42 -31.66
C GLY A 780 18.29 -13.36 -32.86
N SER A 781 17.06 -13.83 -33.13
CA SER A 781 16.76 -14.75 -34.23
C SER A 781 15.75 -14.15 -35.19
N GLY A 782 15.91 -14.44 -36.49
CA GLY A 782 14.89 -14.14 -37.51
C GLY A 782 13.78 -15.18 -37.60
N SER A 783 13.94 -16.34 -36.96
CA SER A 783 12.92 -17.39 -36.88
C SER A 783 11.96 -17.12 -35.73
N ALA A 784 10.69 -17.45 -35.91
CA ALA A 784 9.71 -17.45 -34.82
C ALA A 784 9.92 -18.65 -33.88
N VAL A 785 9.64 -18.48 -32.60
CA VAL A 785 9.84 -19.48 -31.53
C VAL A 785 8.55 -19.71 -30.73
N TRP A 786 8.33 -20.93 -30.27
CA TRP A 786 7.18 -21.24 -29.39
C TRP A 786 7.58 -21.06 -27.92
N ILE A 787 6.80 -20.28 -27.18
CA ILE A 787 7.01 -19.98 -25.76
C ILE A 787 5.91 -20.61 -24.94
N ASN A 788 6.28 -21.46 -23.98
CA ASN A 788 5.42 -21.88 -22.89
C ASN A 788 5.31 -20.70 -21.90
N VAL A 789 4.17 -20.02 -21.89
CA VAL A 789 3.93 -18.85 -21.03
C VAL A 789 3.80 -19.29 -19.57
N GLY A 790 3.06 -20.37 -19.34
CA GLY A 790 2.79 -20.93 -18.02
C GLY A 790 1.36 -21.43 -17.87
N TYR A 791 0.99 -21.72 -16.63
CA TYR A 791 -0.36 -22.13 -16.23
C TYR A 791 -1.19 -20.94 -15.75
N PHE A 792 -2.46 -20.92 -16.14
CA PHE A 792 -3.50 -20.03 -15.64
C PHE A 792 -4.54 -20.91 -14.95
N VAL A 793 -4.67 -20.77 -13.63
CA VAL A 793 -5.49 -21.63 -12.78
C VAL A 793 -6.73 -20.87 -12.33
N GLY A 794 -7.91 -21.31 -12.76
CA GLY A 794 -9.19 -20.80 -12.28
C GLY A 794 -9.69 -21.62 -11.09
N ALA A 795 -9.79 -21.02 -9.91
CA ALA A 795 -10.29 -21.68 -8.72
C ALA A 795 -11.79 -22.02 -8.82
N ALA A 796 -12.57 -21.16 -9.48
CA ALA A 796 -13.99 -21.35 -9.73
C ALA A 796 -14.33 -21.37 -11.23
N THR A 797 -15.45 -21.99 -11.58
CA THR A 797 -16.03 -21.97 -12.94
C THR A 797 -16.45 -20.55 -13.32
N ALA A 798 -16.35 -20.22 -14.61
CA ALA A 798 -16.57 -18.90 -15.22
C ALA A 798 -15.53 -17.81 -14.87
N GLU A 799 -14.60 -18.06 -13.94
CA GLU A 799 -13.42 -17.18 -13.76
C GLU A 799 -12.68 -17.01 -15.09
N THR A 800 -12.38 -15.75 -15.41
CA THR A 800 -11.87 -15.36 -16.73
C THR A 800 -10.58 -14.55 -16.59
N TYR A 801 -9.52 -15.02 -17.25
CA TYR A 801 -8.24 -14.32 -17.42
C TYR A 801 -8.21 -13.64 -18.79
N ARG A 802 -7.81 -12.37 -18.84
CA ARG A 802 -7.43 -11.65 -20.07
C ARG A 802 -5.94 -11.34 -20.01
N ILE A 803 -5.18 -12.02 -20.86
CA ILE A 803 -3.73 -11.88 -20.99
C ILE A 803 -3.46 -10.95 -22.16
N HIS A 804 -2.82 -9.81 -21.90
CA HIS A 804 -2.44 -8.83 -22.89
C HIS A 804 -0.92 -8.87 -23.08
N PHE A 805 -0.48 -9.38 -24.23
CA PHE A 805 0.91 -9.38 -24.65
C PHE A 805 1.20 -8.07 -25.38
N VAL A 806 2.03 -7.21 -24.80
CA VAL A 806 2.58 -6.02 -25.46
C VAL A 806 3.78 -6.49 -26.30
N THR A 807 3.62 -6.55 -27.62
CA THR A 807 4.57 -7.24 -28.51
C THR A 807 4.38 -6.87 -29.99
N ARG A 808 5.47 -6.44 -30.63
CA ARG A 808 5.50 -6.07 -32.05
C ARG A 808 6.26 -7.10 -32.87
N ASN A 809 5.78 -7.40 -34.07
CA ASN A 809 6.49 -8.21 -35.05
C ASN A 809 7.70 -7.44 -35.60
N GLY A 810 8.88 -7.74 -35.06
CA GLY A 810 10.14 -7.11 -35.42
C GLY A 810 10.30 -5.66 -34.92
N PHE A 811 11.52 -5.14 -35.09
CA PHE A 811 11.91 -3.78 -34.68
C PHE A 811 12.10 -2.80 -35.86
N ALA A 812 11.70 -3.17 -37.08
CA ALA A 812 11.90 -2.34 -38.28
C ALA A 812 11.20 -0.97 -38.19
N THR A 813 11.82 0.06 -38.76
CA THR A 813 11.26 1.43 -38.82
C THR A 813 9.88 1.42 -39.47
N PRO A 814 8.87 2.12 -38.89
CA PRO A 814 7.55 2.27 -39.50
C PRO A 814 7.60 2.81 -40.92
N SER A 815 6.64 2.41 -41.75
CA SER A 815 6.47 2.94 -43.11
C SER A 815 5.02 2.79 -43.56
N SER A 816 4.64 3.51 -44.62
CA SER A 816 3.32 3.42 -45.26
C SER A 816 2.94 2.03 -45.79
N SER A 817 3.89 1.08 -45.81
CA SER A 817 3.70 -0.31 -46.26
C SER A 817 3.86 -1.37 -45.17
N ASN A 818 4.33 -1.00 -43.97
CA ASN A 818 4.66 -1.96 -42.90
C ASN A 818 4.06 -1.61 -41.52
N GLY A 819 3.07 -0.70 -41.49
CA GLY A 819 2.38 -0.30 -40.27
C GLY A 819 3.19 0.60 -39.33
N GLY A 820 2.58 0.91 -38.18
CA GLY A 820 3.13 1.79 -37.15
C GLY A 820 4.07 1.09 -36.16
N LEU A 821 4.24 1.70 -34.99
CA LEU A 821 4.92 1.08 -33.83
C LEU A 821 3.97 0.23 -32.97
N GLU A 822 2.65 0.31 -33.19
CA GLU A 822 1.68 -0.49 -32.45
C GLU A 822 1.82 -2.00 -32.77
N GLY A 823 1.65 -2.81 -31.74
CA GLY A 823 1.65 -4.26 -31.81
C GLY A 823 1.29 -4.86 -30.45
N ASP A 824 0.19 -5.59 -30.39
CA ASP A 824 -0.22 -6.34 -29.21
C ASP A 824 -1.07 -7.58 -29.57
N CYS A 825 -1.20 -8.50 -28.62
CA CYS A 825 -2.10 -9.65 -28.69
C CYS A 825 -2.90 -9.74 -27.40
N VAL A 826 -4.18 -10.04 -27.49
CA VAL A 826 -4.99 -10.45 -26.35
C VAL A 826 -5.29 -11.94 -26.47
N VAL A 827 -5.13 -12.68 -25.37
CA VAL A 827 -5.66 -14.04 -25.20
C VAL A 827 -6.64 -13.98 -24.02
N THR A 828 -7.82 -14.54 -24.20
CA THR A 828 -8.82 -14.67 -23.13
C THR A 828 -9.03 -16.14 -22.81
N ILE A 829 -8.97 -16.50 -21.53
CA ILE A 829 -9.18 -17.87 -21.02
C ILE A 829 -10.33 -17.80 -20.02
N GLN A 830 -11.40 -18.58 -20.24
CA GLN A 830 -12.45 -18.79 -19.25
C GLN A 830 -12.41 -20.24 -18.73
N ASN A 831 -12.40 -20.41 -17.41
CA ASN A 831 -12.57 -21.71 -16.78
C ASN A 831 -14.01 -22.22 -16.98
N ARG A 832 -14.17 -23.45 -17.47
CA ARG A 832 -15.47 -24.09 -17.70
C ARG A 832 -15.67 -25.33 -16.82
N GLY A 833 -14.76 -25.60 -15.88
CA GLY A 833 -14.72 -26.86 -15.15
C GLY A 833 -14.28 -28.03 -16.03
N ALA A 834 -14.88 -29.20 -15.86
CA ALA A 834 -14.37 -30.46 -16.42
C ALA A 834 -14.41 -30.58 -17.96
N THR A 835 -15.17 -29.75 -18.67
CA THR A 835 -15.58 -29.98 -20.07
C THR A 835 -14.87 -29.06 -21.09
N THR A 836 -13.54 -28.98 -21.02
CA THR A 836 -12.64 -28.06 -21.79
C THR A 836 -12.81 -26.57 -21.47
N ASN A 837 -11.69 -25.83 -21.34
CA ASN A 837 -11.73 -24.39 -21.10
C ASN A 837 -11.89 -23.62 -22.40
N THR A 838 -12.65 -22.52 -22.39
CA THR A 838 -12.85 -21.68 -23.57
C THR A 838 -11.68 -20.71 -23.68
N VAL A 839 -10.93 -20.78 -24.79
CA VAL A 839 -9.82 -19.87 -25.07
C VAL A 839 -10.01 -19.21 -26.43
N THR A 840 -9.90 -17.89 -26.46
CA THR A 840 -9.92 -17.07 -27.69
C THR A 840 -8.73 -16.13 -27.73
N TRP A 841 -8.36 -15.64 -28.91
CA TRP A 841 -7.29 -14.66 -29.06
C TRP A 841 -7.51 -13.71 -30.24
N HIS A 842 -6.78 -12.60 -30.26
CA HIS A 842 -6.67 -11.73 -31.43
C HIS A 842 -5.45 -10.78 -31.30
N GLY A 843 -4.93 -10.33 -32.44
CA GLY A 843 -4.19 -9.07 -32.49
C GLY A 843 -5.16 -7.91 -32.24
N GLN A 844 -4.87 -7.02 -31.29
CA GLN A 844 -5.78 -5.93 -30.92
C GLN A 844 -5.45 -4.64 -31.67
N ARG A 845 -4.16 -4.38 -31.96
CA ARG A 845 -3.65 -3.26 -32.76
C ARG A 845 -2.38 -3.62 -33.54
N GLY A 846 -2.22 -2.99 -34.70
CA GLY A 846 -0.97 -2.94 -35.46
C GLY A 846 -0.39 -4.30 -35.83
N THR A 847 0.94 -4.41 -35.81
CA THR A 847 1.67 -5.63 -36.20
C THR A 847 2.01 -6.46 -34.98
N SER A 848 1.06 -7.28 -34.52
CA SER A 848 1.25 -8.17 -33.35
C SER A 848 2.46 -9.09 -33.51
N GLY A 849 3.31 -9.16 -32.49
CA GLY A 849 4.42 -10.10 -32.42
C GLY A 849 4.04 -11.54 -32.07
N ILE A 850 2.78 -11.82 -31.71
CA ILE A 850 2.27 -13.19 -31.56
C ILE A 850 1.70 -13.64 -32.91
N LEU A 851 2.27 -14.72 -33.47
CA LEU A 851 1.85 -15.26 -34.77
C LEU A 851 0.80 -16.37 -34.64
N ALA A 852 0.81 -17.09 -33.52
CA ALA A 852 -0.12 -18.17 -33.24
C ALA A 852 -0.21 -18.41 -31.73
N VAL A 853 -1.33 -18.99 -31.29
CA VAL A 853 -1.57 -19.41 -29.90
C VAL A 853 -1.97 -20.89 -29.89
N ARG A 854 -1.58 -21.62 -28.84
CA ARG A 854 -2.06 -22.97 -28.51
C ARG A 854 -2.28 -23.07 -27.00
N TYR A 855 -3.10 -24.00 -26.57
CA TYR A 855 -3.27 -24.30 -25.15
C TYR A 855 -3.51 -25.80 -24.94
N GLU A 856 -3.38 -26.25 -23.70
CA GLU A 856 -3.82 -27.57 -23.25
C GLU A 856 -4.57 -27.41 -21.92
N LYS A 857 -5.34 -28.44 -21.51
CA LYS A 857 -6.01 -28.47 -20.21
C LYS A 857 -5.50 -29.64 -19.35
N PRO A 858 -4.38 -29.48 -18.60
CA PRO A 858 -3.79 -30.58 -17.84
C PRO A 858 -4.68 -31.07 -16.69
N PHE A 859 -5.49 -30.18 -16.10
CA PHE A 859 -6.37 -30.46 -14.96
C PHE A 859 -7.68 -29.64 -15.03
N THR A 860 -8.66 -29.96 -14.18
CA THR A 860 -10.02 -29.38 -14.19
C THR A 860 -10.07 -27.86 -14.12
N SER A 861 -9.14 -27.21 -13.43
CA SER A 861 -9.04 -25.75 -13.25
C SER A 861 -8.08 -25.06 -14.21
N ASP A 862 -7.26 -25.82 -14.93
CA ASP A 862 -5.95 -25.34 -15.40
C ASP A 862 -5.91 -25.22 -16.92
N THR A 863 -5.49 -24.06 -17.43
CA THR A 863 -5.08 -23.90 -18.83
C THR A 863 -3.60 -23.58 -18.87
N ARG A 864 -2.80 -24.40 -19.56
CA ARG A 864 -1.41 -24.04 -19.88
C ARG A 864 -1.38 -23.39 -21.27
N LEU A 865 -0.74 -22.23 -21.37
CA LEU A 865 -0.77 -21.36 -22.55
C LEU A 865 0.58 -21.36 -23.29
N TYR A 866 0.52 -21.52 -24.61
CA TYR A 866 1.65 -21.44 -25.52
C TYR A 866 1.41 -20.35 -26.57
N VAL A 867 2.43 -19.54 -26.87
CA VAL A 867 2.36 -18.50 -27.90
C VAL A 867 3.59 -18.55 -28.80
N GLN A 868 3.40 -18.34 -30.10
CA GLN A 868 4.49 -18.25 -31.06
C GLN A 868 4.94 -16.80 -31.20
N LEU A 869 6.11 -16.47 -30.66
CA LEU A 869 6.70 -15.14 -30.79
C LEU A 869 7.46 -15.04 -32.12
N ALA A 870 7.15 -14.02 -32.92
CA ALA A 870 7.82 -13.74 -34.18
C ALA A 870 9.34 -13.55 -34.03
N GLY A 871 10.08 -13.67 -35.14
CA GLY A 871 11.49 -13.28 -35.21
C GLY A 871 11.70 -11.82 -34.84
N PHE A 872 12.88 -11.48 -34.33
CA PHE A 872 13.30 -10.13 -33.97
C PHE A 872 12.35 -9.37 -33.01
N SER A 873 11.58 -10.11 -32.20
CA SER A 873 10.46 -9.57 -31.42
C SER A 873 10.66 -9.73 -29.90
N ARG A 874 9.90 -8.98 -29.10
CA ARG A 874 9.90 -9.06 -27.63
C ARG A 874 8.47 -8.98 -27.12
N MET A 875 8.12 -9.80 -26.12
CA MET A 875 6.84 -9.71 -25.41
C MET A 875 7.05 -9.24 -23.96
N GLY A 876 6.19 -8.33 -23.51
CA GLY A 876 5.85 -8.16 -22.09
C GLY A 876 4.41 -8.57 -21.84
N VAL A 877 4.11 -9.11 -20.65
CA VAL A 877 2.78 -9.67 -20.35
C VAL A 877 2.08 -8.84 -19.27
N ARG A 878 0.85 -8.39 -19.54
CA ARG A 878 -0.12 -7.91 -18.54
C ARG A 878 -1.22 -8.96 -18.39
N VAL A 879 -1.73 -9.15 -17.18
CA VAL A 879 -2.88 -10.03 -16.91
C VAL A 879 -3.90 -9.23 -16.13
N THR A 880 -5.17 -9.30 -16.54
CA THR A 880 -6.32 -8.98 -15.69
C THR A 880 -7.17 -10.23 -15.51
N SER A 881 -7.81 -10.40 -14.36
CA SER A 881 -8.59 -11.59 -14.04
C SER A 881 -9.83 -11.24 -13.22
N THR A 882 -10.88 -12.04 -13.34
CA THR A 882 -12.03 -12.04 -12.42
C THR A 882 -11.91 -13.11 -11.33
N GLY A 883 -10.72 -13.71 -11.18
CA GLY A 883 -10.50 -14.86 -10.31
C GLY A 883 -10.41 -14.50 -8.82
N THR A 884 -10.98 -15.37 -7.99
CA THR A 884 -10.93 -15.35 -6.52
C THR A 884 -9.49 -15.18 -6.04
N THR A 885 -9.20 -14.19 -5.19
CA THR A 885 -7.85 -13.89 -4.72
C THR A 885 -7.50 -14.66 -3.44
N ARG A 886 -6.23 -14.61 -3.02
CA ARG A 886 -5.80 -15.21 -1.74
C ARG A 886 -6.41 -14.49 -0.52
N LEU A 887 -6.89 -13.26 -0.65
CA LEU A 887 -7.63 -12.59 0.44
C LEU A 887 -9.04 -13.20 0.59
N ASP A 888 -9.70 -13.51 -0.53
CA ASP A 888 -11.06 -14.05 -0.56
C ASP A 888 -11.13 -15.53 -0.15
N ALA A 889 -10.12 -16.33 -0.50
CA ALA A 889 -10.09 -17.77 -0.20
C ALA A 889 -8.67 -18.34 -0.07
N GLY A 890 -8.55 -19.45 0.65
CA GLY A 890 -7.29 -20.23 0.72
C GLY A 890 -6.93 -20.87 -0.62
N VAL A 891 -7.91 -21.55 -1.25
CA VAL A 891 -7.83 -21.99 -2.65
C VAL A 891 -8.27 -20.84 -3.54
N HIS A 892 -7.34 -20.31 -4.32
CA HIS A 892 -7.50 -19.05 -5.06
C HIS A 892 -6.96 -19.19 -6.50
N SER A 893 -7.33 -18.24 -7.35
CA SER A 893 -6.93 -18.12 -8.74
C SER A 893 -5.49 -17.59 -8.82
N TYR A 894 -4.61 -18.22 -9.61
CA TYR A 894 -3.21 -17.79 -9.77
C TYR A 894 -2.62 -18.11 -11.15
N VAL A 895 -1.47 -17.48 -11.44
CA VAL A 895 -0.67 -17.71 -12.66
C VAL A 895 0.71 -18.25 -12.28
N ASN A 896 1.04 -19.45 -12.76
CA ASN A 896 2.36 -20.06 -12.57
C ASN A 896 3.20 -19.93 -13.85
N TRP A 897 4.13 -18.98 -13.84
CA TRP A 897 4.89 -18.54 -15.00
C TRP A 897 6.04 -19.48 -15.37
N THR A 898 6.04 -19.98 -16.60
CA THR A 898 7.16 -20.75 -17.16
C THR A 898 8.09 -19.86 -17.98
N MET A 899 7.55 -19.16 -18.99
CA MET A 899 8.28 -18.24 -19.87
C MET A 899 9.54 -18.82 -20.53
N THR A 900 9.49 -20.09 -20.95
CA THR A 900 10.60 -20.77 -21.66
C THR A 900 10.23 -21.12 -23.10
N GLU A 901 11.23 -21.29 -23.95
CA GLU A 901 11.04 -21.88 -25.27
C GLU A 901 10.64 -23.36 -25.17
N ILE A 902 9.86 -23.83 -26.14
CA ILE A 902 9.51 -25.25 -26.35
C ILE A 902 9.71 -25.56 -27.83
N SER A 903 10.26 -26.73 -28.17
CA SER A 903 10.45 -27.09 -29.58
C SER A 903 9.11 -27.40 -30.25
N SER A 904 9.04 -27.27 -31.58
CA SER A 904 7.84 -27.65 -32.34
C SER A 904 7.50 -29.13 -32.17
N ASP A 905 8.51 -29.98 -32.02
CA ASP A 905 8.33 -31.43 -31.85
C ASP A 905 7.73 -31.72 -30.46
N ASP A 906 8.30 -31.15 -29.39
CA ASP A 906 7.80 -31.29 -28.01
C ASP A 906 6.37 -30.72 -27.87
N LEU A 907 6.10 -29.56 -28.51
CA LEU A 907 4.76 -28.97 -28.53
C LEU A 907 3.76 -29.91 -29.24
N SER A 908 4.17 -30.53 -30.35
CA SER A 908 3.32 -31.47 -31.11
C SER A 908 3.07 -32.80 -30.39
N ALA A 909 3.90 -33.16 -29.41
CA ALA A 909 3.75 -34.37 -28.61
C ALA A 909 2.70 -34.25 -27.49
N ILE A 910 2.12 -33.06 -27.28
CA ILE A 910 1.08 -32.81 -26.26
C ILE A 910 -0.27 -33.35 -26.73
N THR A 911 -0.79 -34.37 -26.04
CA THR A 911 -1.99 -35.13 -26.43
C THR A 911 -3.29 -34.29 -26.45
N ASP A 912 -3.40 -33.26 -25.60
CA ASP A 912 -4.54 -32.34 -25.53
C ASP A 912 -4.19 -30.93 -26.04
N LEU A 913 -3.36 -30.84 -27.09
CA LEU A 913 -3.02 -29.54 -27.67
C LEU A 913 -4.17 -29.00 -28.53
N GLN A 914 -4.83 -27.95 -28.04
CA GLN A 914 -5.97 -27.30 -28.66
C GLN A 914 -5.57 -25.99 -29.35
N THR A 915 -6.27 -25.65 -30.43
CA THR A 915 -6.13 -24.37 -31.13
C THR A 915 -7.27 -23.44 -30.71
N PRO A 916 -6.98 -22.29 -30.08
CA PRO A 916 -8.01 -21.33 -29.71
C PRO A 916 -8.53 -20.59 -30.94
N ILE A 917 -9.83 -20.31 -30.93
CA ILE A 917 -10.48 -19.53 -31.98
C ILE A 917 -9.87 -18.12 -31.96
N SER A 918 -9.35 -17.67 -33.10
CA SER A 918 -8.99 -16.27 -33.27
C SER A 918 -10.28 -15.50 -33.55
N VAL A 919 -10.66 -14.56 -32.69
CA VAL A 919 -11.89 -13.77 -32.83
C VAL A 919 -11.78 -12.46 -32.04
N ASN A 920 -12.30 -11.38 -32.63
CA ASN A 920 -12.41 -10.08 -31.99
C ASN A 920 -13.83 -9.51 -32.15
N THR A 921 -14.32 -8.81 -31.13
CA THR A 921 -15.67 -8.26 -31.07
C THR A 921 -15.64 -6.85 -30.50
N TRP A 922 -16.18 -5.88 -31.25
CA TRP A 922 -16.22 -4.47 -30.87
C TRP A 922 -17.64 -3.92 -31.03
N GLY A 923 -18.38 -3.82 -29.92
CA GLY A 923 -19.75 -3.30 -29.95
C GLY A 923 -20.53 -3.46 -28.65
N THR A 924 -21.82 -3.15 -28.73
CA THR A 924 -22.84 -3.45 -27.73
C THR A 924 -23.49 -4.80 -28.04
N THR A 925 -24.64 -5.13 -27.43
CA THR A 925 -25.51 -6.25 -27.84
C THR A 925 -26.37 -5.93 -29.07
N THR A 926 -26.35 -4.70 -29.59
CA THR A 926 -27.27 -4.20 -30.63
C THR A 926 -26.61 -3.41 -31.76
N ALA A 927 -25.31 -3.15 -31.68
CA ALA A 927 -24.49 -2.47 -32.69
C ALA A 927 -23.02 -2.85 -32.50
N GLY A 928 -22.36 -3.38 -33.53
CA GLY A 928 -20.94 -3.72 -33.44
C GLY A 928 -20.33 -4.33 -34.70
N ILE A 929 -19.06 -4.70 -34.55
CA ILE A 929 -18.22 -5.38 -35.55
C ILE A 929 -17.71 -6.69 -34.94
N ILE A 930 -17.82 -7.80 -35.67
CA ILE A 930 -17.15 -9.07 -35.35
C ILE A 930 -16.15 -9.38 -36.46
N ALA A 931 -14.92 -9.73 -36.08
CA ALA A 931 -13.93 -10.28 -37.01
C ALA A 931 -13.58 -11.70 -36.57
N ASP A 932 -13.86 -12.69 -37.42
CA ASP A 932 -13.26 -14.02 -37.26
C ASP A 932 -11.80 -13.99 -37.76
N GLY A 933 -10.96 -14.84 -37.16
CA GLY A 933 -9.55 -14.96 -37.52
C GLY A 933 -9.24 -16.13 -38.45
N ASP A 934 -10.27 -16.84 -38.92
CA ASP A 934 -10.16 -17.78 -40.03
C ASP A 934 -10.16 -17.03 -41.39
N ASN A 935 -10.32 -15.69 -41.35
CA ASN A 935 -10.34 -14.74 -42.48
C ASN A 935 -11.59 -14.86 -43.36
N THR A 936 -12.70 -15.34 -42.79
CA THR A 936 -13.95 -15.61 -43.50
C THR A 936 -15.01 -14.53 -43.33
N LEU A 937 -15.08 -13.83 -42.18
CA LEU A 937 -16.22 -12.94 -41.89
C LEU A 937 -15.85 -11.65 -41.13
N LEU A 938 -16.47 -10.54 -41.58
CA LEU A 938 -16.47 -9.23 -40.92
C LEU A 938 -17.92 -8.75 -40.79
N ASP A 939 -18.59 -9.14 -39.70
CA ASP A 939 -20.02 -8.93 -39.50
C ASP A 939 -20.34 -7.59 -38.84
N PHE A 940 -21.42 -6.95 -39.30
CA PHE A 940 -22.04 -5.78 -38.69
C PHE A 940 -23.48 -6.12 -38.26
N TYR A 941 -23.82 -5.92 -36.98
CA TYR A 941 -25.11 -6.35 -36.43
C TYR A 941 -25.91 -5.18 -35.84
N THR A 942 -27.03 -4.78 -36.47
CA THR A 942 -27.89 -3.66 -36.00
C THR A 942 -29.39 -3.91 -36.24
N THR A 943 -30.26 -3.21 -35.50
CA THR A 943 -31.71 -3.19 -35.74
C THR A 943 -32.08 -2.56 -37.09
N GLN A 944 -33.16 -3.04 -37.71
CA GLN A 944 -33.43 -2.90 -39.15
C GLN A 944 -34.40 -1.76 -39.53
N VAL A 945 -34.04 -0.96 -40.54
CA VAL A 945 -34.94 -0.04 -41.31
C VAL A 945 -34.48 -0.03 -42.78
N THR A 946 -35.38 0.25 -43.74
CA THR A 946 -35.15 0.02 -45.19
C THR A 946 -35.32 1.28 -46.03
N GLU A 947 -34.30 1.68 -46.82
CA GLU A 947 -34.48 2.47 -48.06
C GLU A 947 -33.22 2.47 -48.97
N ASN A 948 -33.36 2.95 -50.21
CA ASN A 948 -32.35 2.86 -51.28
C ASN A 948 -31.57 4.18 -51.50
N SER A 949 -30.28 4.11 -51.86
CA SER A 949 -29.46 5.29 -52.24
C SER A 949 -28.30 4.95 -53.17
N THR A 950 -27.71 5.98 -53.79
CA THR A 950 -26.69 5.88 -54.86
C THR A 950 -25.28 6.33 -54.44
N THR A 951 -25.10 6.83 -53.22
CA THR A 951 -23.82 7.35 -52.70
C THR A 951 -22.87 6.20 -52.30
N LYS A 952 -21.54 6.41 -52.34
CA LYS A 952 -20.56 5.38 -51.95
C LYS A 952 -19.37 5.97 -51.16
N ILE A 953 -18.97 5.32 -50.07
CA ILE A 953 -17.75 5.62 -49.29
C ILE A 953 -16.59 4.78 -49.84
N ALA A 954 -15.40 5.37 -49.98
CA ALA A 954 -14.18 4.64 -50.28
C ALA A 954 -13.64 3.95 -49.01
N VAL A 955 -13.29 2.68 -49.11
CA VAL A 955 -12.73 1.86 -48.03
C VAL A 955 -11.54 1.05 -48.55
N LYS A 956 -10.64 0.61 -47.66
CA LYS A 956 -9.61 -0.38 -48.03
C LYS A 956 -9.93 -1.73 -47.42
N VAL A 957 -10.17 -2.72 -48.28
CA VAL A 957 -10.44 -4.11 -47.92
C VAL A 957 -9.29 -4.96 -48.45
N ASN A 958 -8.65 -5.75 -47.60
CA ASN A 958 -7.52 -6.62 -47.95
C ASN A 958 -6.41 -5.88 -48.75
N GLY A 959 -6.08 -4.66 -48.30
CA GLY A 959 -5.08 -3.78 -48.92
C GLY A 959 -5.54 -3.04 -50.19
N THR A 960 -6.66 -3.42 -50.80
CA THR A 960 -7.18 -2.87 -52.05
C THR A 960 -8.25 -1.80 -51.79
N GLU A 961 -8.26 -0.72 -52.57
CA GLU A 961 -9.30 0.32 -52.46
C GLU A 961 -10.60 -0.11 -53.15
N GLY A 962 -11.68 -0.20 -52.37
CA GLY A 962 -13.04 -0.50 -52.82
C GLY A 962 -14.03 0.60 -52.43
N ARG A 963 -15.32 0.43 -52.78
CA ARG A 963 -16.37 1.41 -52.48
C ARG A 963 -17.66 0.76 -52.00
N ILE A 964 -18.00 0.99 -50.73
CA ILE A 964 -19.25 0.50 -50.11
C ILE A 964 -20.36 1.54 -50.33
N PRO A 965 -21.57 1.15 -50.78
CA PRO A 965 -22.70 2.08 -50.92
C PRO A 965 -23.24 2.52 -49.56
N PHE A 966 -23.78 3.74 -49.49
CA PHE A 966 -24.43 4.26 -48.29
C PHE A 966 -25.53 5.29 -48.59
N THR A 967 -26.45 5.40 -47.65
CA THR A 967 -27.60 6.31 -47.60
C THR A 967 -27.21 7.67 -47.05
N THR A 968 -27.66 8.75 -47.71
CA THR A 968 -27.68 10.11 -47.12
C THR A 968 -28.90 10.28 -46.23
N GLY A 969 -28.90 9.50 -45.15
CA GLY A 969 -29.96 9.35 -44.14
C GLY A 969 -29.42 8.45 -43.03
N ASN A 970 -30.08 8.39 -41.87
CA ASN A 970 -29.50 7.76 -40.68
C ASN A 970 -29.20 6.26 -40.88
N PHE A 971 -27.90 5.93 -40.80
CA PHE A 971 -27.27 4.60 -40.72
C PHE A 971 -27.15 3.76 -42.02
N LEU A 972 -26.11 2.91 -42.03
CA LEU A 972 -25.64 2.10 -43.17
C LEU A 972 -26.37 0.75 -43.28
N ASN A 973 -26.35 0.13 -44.47
CA ASN A 973 -26.98 -1.16 -44.74
C ASN A 973 -26.27 -1.92 -45.89
N ILE A 974 -26.21 -3.25 -45.79
CA ILE A 974 -25.98 -4.20 -46.89
C ILE A 974 -27.07 -5.28 -46.75
N GLY A 975 -27.96 -5.39 -47.76
CA GLY A 975 -29.22 -6.13 -47.62
C GLY A 975 -29.18 -7.59 -48.13
N HIS A 976 -29.78 -8.50 -47.36
CA HIS A 976 -30.06 -9.88 -47.76
C HIS A 976 -31.51 -10.02 -48.27
N TRP A 977 -31.72 -10.84 -49.30
CA TRP A 977 -33.02 -11.05 -49.95
C TRP A 977 -33.33 -12.53 -50.13
N ARG A 978 -34.62 -12.91 -50.15
CA ARG A 978 -35.08 -14.24 -50.56
C ARG A 978 -35.68 -14.15 -51.97
N VAL A 979 -35.66 -15.26 -52.72
CA VAL A 979 -36.20 -15.30 -54.11
C VAL A 979 -37.65 -14.82 -54.20
N ALA A 980 -38.49 -15.16 -53.21
CA ALA A 980 -39.90 -14.75 -53.16
C ALA A 980 -40.12 -13.27 -52.79
N ASP A 981 -39.09 -12.59 -52.25
CA ASP A 981 -39.13 -11.20 -51.82
C ASP A 981 -38.54 -10.25 -52.89
N LEU A 982 -38.13 -10.79 -54.04
CA LEU A 982 -37.63 -10.00 -55.18
C LEU A 982 -38.77 -9.19 -55.82
N LEU A 983 -38.51 -7.90 -56.06
CA LEU A 983 -39.47 -7.01 -56.71
C LEU A 983 -39.78 -7.44 -58.14
N ALA A 984 -41.03 -7.18 -58.55
CA ALA A 984 -41.46 -7.39 -59.93
C ALA A 984 -40.61 -6.53 -60.89
N ALA A 985 -39.97 -7.22 -61.83
CA ALA A 985 -39.22 -6.73 -63.00
C ALA A 985 -39.36 -5.20 -63.28
N SER A 986 -38.43 -4.42 -62.73
CA SER A 986 -38.33 -2.97 -62.90
C SER A 986 -37.50 -2.63 -64.16
N ALA A 987 -37.81 -1.55 -64.87
CA ALA A 987 -37.32 -1.29 -66.23
C ALA A 987 -35.83 -0.85 -66.35
N THR A 988 -34.98 -1.11 -65.35
CA THR A 988 -33.54 -0.82 -65.35
C THR A 988 -32.72 -2.08 -65.49
N LEU A 989 -31.88 -2.16 -66.53
CA LEU A 989 -31.05 -3.33 -66.83
C LEU A 989 -29.78 -3.33 -65.96
N GLY A 990 -29.48 -4.47 -65.31
CA GLY A 990 -28.23 -4.68 -64.58
C GLY A 990 -28.28 -4.62 -63.05
N ASP A 991 -29.46 -4.66 -62.41
CA ASP A 991 -29.55 -4.88 -60.96
C ASP A 991 -29.05 -6.30 -60.60
N ILE A 992 -28.27 -6.42 -59.52
CA ILE A 992 -27.63 -7.67 -59.06
C ILE A 992 -27.85 -7.84 -57.55
N THR A 993 -28.31 -9.04 -57.15
CA THR A 993 -28.59 -9.40 -55.75
C THR A 993 -28.02 -10.79 -55.43
N SER A 994 -27.36 -10.92 -54.28
CA SER A 994 -26.97 -12.20 -53.70
C SER A 994 -28.10 -12.78 -52.85
N VAL A 995 -28.50 -14.02 -53.13
CA VAL A 995 -29.55 -14.75 -52.39
C VAL A 995 -28.93 -15.95 -51.71
N ASN A 996 -28.83 -15.89 -50.39
CA ASN A 996 -28.33 -16.99 -49.57
C ASN A 996 -29.48 -17.96 -49.22
N THR A 997 -29.22 -19.27 -49.25
CA THR A 997 -30.18 -20.29 -48.80
C THR A 997 -29.62 -21.13 -47.67
N PHE A 998 -30.52 -21.63 -46.82
CA PHE A 998 -30.16 -22.28 -45.56
C PHE A 998 -30.59 -23.74 -45.56
N THR A 999 -29.85 -24.56 -44.81
CA THR A 999 -30.22 -25.96 -44.52
C THR A 999 -31.10 -25.97 -43.27
N ASP A 1000 -32.28 -26.60 -43.35
CA ASP A 1000 -33.11 -26.81 -42.15
C ASP A 1000 -32.76 -28.12 -41.42
N GLN A 1001 -33.44 -28.39 -40.31
CA GLN A 1001 -33.17 -29.55 -39.45
C GLN A 1001 -33.52 -30.92 -40.10
N THR A 1002 -34.03 -30.95 -41.32
CA THR A 1002 -34.24 -32.17 -42.12
C THR A 1002 -33.04 -32.52 -43.02
N GLY A 1003 -32.03 -31.64 -43.13
CA GLY A 1003 -30.76 -31.93 -43.80
C GLY A 1003 -30.71 -31.67 -45.31
N THR A 1004 -31.61 -30.84 -45.84
CA THR A 1004 -31.57 -30.42 -47.25
C THR A 1004 -30.93 -29.04 -47.39
N SER A 1005 -29.72 -28.98 -47.92
CA SER A 1005 -29.05 -27.72 -48.30
C SER A 1005 -29.53 -27.24 -49.67
N LEU A 1006 -29.68 -25.92 -49.82
CA LEU A 1006 -29.70 -25.22 -51.10
C LEU A 1006 -28.52 -24.24 -51.13
N VAL A 1007 -28.11 -23.79 -52.32
CA VAL A 1007 -26.85 -23.07 -52.56
C VAL A 1007 -27.08 -21.56 -52.68
N GLU A 1008 -26.12 -20.76 -52.20
CA GLU A 1008 -26.09 -19.32 -52.43
C GLU A 1008 -26.02 -19.01 -53.93
N GLN A 1009 -27.00 -18.27 -54.46
CA GLN A 1009 -27.07 -17.91 -55.88
C GLN A 1009 -26.98 -16.40 -56.06
N VAL A 1010 -26.15 -15.98 -57.03
CA VAL A 1010 -26.15 -14.61 -57.54
C VAL A 1010 -27.23 -14.51 -58.62
N VAL A 1011 -28.12 -13.53 -58.45
CA VAL A 1011 -29.25 -13.27 -59.35
C VAL A 1011 -29.08 -11.89 -59.98
N TYR A 1012 -29.19 -11.80 -61.30
CA TYR A 1012 -29.11 -10.53 -62.03
C TYR A 1012 -30.33 -10.31 -62.92
N TYR A 1013 -30.64 -9.05 -63.21
CA TYR A 1013 -31.79 -8.67 -64.03
C TYR A 1013 -31.35 -8.28 -65.46
N ASP A 1014 -31.84 -9.02 -66.47
CA ASP A 1014 -31.43 -8.87 -67.88
C ASP A 1014 -32.09 -7.68 -68.62
N GLY A 1015 -32.89 -6.88 -67.93
CA GLY A 1015 -33.72 -5.82 -68.52
C GLY A 1015 -35.16 -6.27 -68.81
N THR A 1016 -35.46 -7.57 -68.70
CA THR A 1016 -36.80 -8.16 -68.89
C THR A 1016 -37.19 -9.13 -67.77
N ARG A 1017 -36.25 -9.88 -67.20
CA ARG A 1017 -36.49 -10.93 -66.19
C ARG A 1017 -35.27 -11.18 -65.30
N TRP A 1018 -35.51 -11.81 -64.15
CA TRP A 1018 -34.47 -12.24 -63.23
C TRP A 1018 -33.87 -13.58 -63.68
N ILE A 1019 -32.54 -13.66 -63.65
CA ILE A 1019 -31.73 -14.83 -64.03
C ILE A 1019 -30.81 -15.19 -62.87
N SER A 1020 -30.81 -16.44 -62.44
CA SER A 1020 -29.80 -16.94 -61.49
C SER A 1020 -28.76 -17.82 -62.17
N LEU A 1021 -27.53 -17.77 -61.63
CA LEU A 1021 -26.38 -18.54 -62.09
C LEU A 1021 -25.96 -19.52 -60.99
N ASP A 1022 -26.24 -20.80 -61.20
CA ASP A 1022 -25.89 -21.89 -60.28
C ASP A 1022 -25.01 -22.93 -61.00
N GLY A 1023 -23.73 -22.57 -61.18
CA GLY A 1023 -22.58 -23.43 -61.50
C GLY A 1023 -22.56 -24.21 -62.84
N GLN A 1024 -23.72 -24.62 -63.34
CA GLN A 1024 -23.92 -25.57 -64.44
C GLN A 1024 -25.16 -25.25 -65.30
N HIS A 1025 -26.13 -24.48 -64.76
CA HIS A 1025 -27.38 -24.13 -65.44
C HIS A 1025 -27.71 -22.64 -65.30
N VAL A 1026 -28.38 -22.11 -66.31
CA VAL A 1026 -29.07 -20.82 -66.25
C VAL A 1026 -30.54 -21.09 -65.93
N VAL A 1027 -31.04 -20.52 -64.84
CA VAL A 1027 -32.43 -20.66 -64.39
C VAL A 1027 -33.13 -19.30 -64.51
N ILE A 1028 -34.33 -19.32 -65.09
CA ILE A 1028 -35.10 -18.12 -65.43
C ILE A 1028 -36.39 -18.09 -64.62
N SER A 1029 -36.83 -16.90 -64.20
CA SER A 1029 -38.01 -16.70 -63.33
C SER A 1029 -39.37 -17.16 -63.90
N ASP A 1030 -39.42 -17.71 -65.11
CA ASP A 1030 -40.59 -18.35 -65.73
C ASP A 1030 -40.60 -19.90 -65.59
N GLY A 1031 -39.56 -20.48 -64.97
CA GLY A 1031 -39.41 -21.92 -64.79
C GLY A 1031 -38.77 -22.65 -65.97
N THR A 1032 -38.37 -21.94 -67.03
CA THR A 1032 -37.58 -22.54 -68.12
C THR A 1032 -36.13 -22.73 -67.71
N THR A 1033 -35.52 -23.83 -68.17
CA THR A 1033 -34.11 -24.18 -67.94
C THR A 1033 -33.46 -24.53 -69.27
N SER A 1034 -32.19 -24.16 -69.44
CA SER A 1034 -31.39 -24.51 -70.61
C SER A 1034 -29.97 -24.92 -70.17
N PRO A 1035 -29.38 -25.98 -70.77
CA PRO A 1035 -27.97 -26.27 -70.58
C PRO A 1035 -27.12 -25.14 -71.19
N VAL A 1036 -25.96 -24.88 -70.58
CA VAL A 1036 -25.06 -23.80 -70.99
C VAL A 1036 -24.10 -24.30 -72.08
N SER A 1037 -24.04 -23.59 -73.20
CA SER A 1037 -23.03 -23.80 -74.26
C SER A 1037 -22.33 -22.47 -74.59
N SER A 1038 -21.15 -22.28 -73.99
CA SER A 1038 -20.19 -21.18 -74.17
C SER A 1038 -20.77 -19.77 -74.17
#